data_AF-A0A7X6YB39-F1
#
_entry.id   AF-A0A7X6YB39-F1
#
_cell.length_a   1.000
_cell.length_b   1.000
_cell.length_c   1.000
_cell.angle_alpha   90.00
_cell.angle_beta   90.00
_cell.angle_gamma   90.00
#
_symmetry.space_group_name_H-M   'P 1'
#
loop_
_entity.id
_entity.type
_entity.pdbx_description
1 polymer ?
#
loop_
_entity_poly.entity_id
_entity_poly.type
_entity_poly.pdbx_seq_one_letter_code
_entity_poly.pdbx_strand_id
1 'polypeptide(L)'
;VLQSAVLSGSGLSRTLTLTPRSNKNGAASVLVSVGDGTHSDSQTVAVTVAAVPDAPQVTGLSAILNLQEDVSTQLVFTVTDLDEGDSGAIASTAAVTGGASSLFDTVSIQATTLHLVPHDDAYGWCTVRVVTANSFLTTTNSIRVNVRPVADAPVVAAWPTQPLELDVGGLKITSLFPSVSVTDDDHLAYRNGTSNEYLKATVTVDNQTLLFASGTATSTTNLSAGAVPAAVTSWLHGLSLYPPESTYAPVGTAITNTLSLRVYGFGSNDTLSVTSTVPVILTNRNHPPTFIPSVNPSTIQEGQTLTPFEINNVNDLDAIHTAFTLVLSVRPEDAALAVLSTPGSLYGNASELNTQLRNVGITAMSGVMTTPSTNITVRYVLSDSIDSVTNEVTLVISQAATAPVINGIDELTAYYTVSDIETVIPFPNVITYDVDQGGQQMLRADISVSDPSLGVLTVGGVVTSSFSLLSQSSLQDQLRSLIFEPVSGALAIGSSAEVVLVLTVTDATGLATVNSLTRVFITAVNKPPRVTVPLLQPLLLPPDVDARPFAGILVTNDDVHAMTMTLTLDDAAKGTLSNLGGFLYAGGEYTMSGTLDAINASLTNIIYTLSPLYVFPPDNPGGTLFTLTVEDYQVKLGQAQLWVQIQDAPRNHLVTRTANDGAPGSLLFAVAHASNNDVITFALPEYPAVIRVPAAFGPMVLAASLTLKGPGADLLTISGDSDGDGDADTQLFVVQAHAVFEGLTLAQGTAAFGGAVSVAQSGSFVLKACAIVDCEAAEYGGAIDVEGSLRAEKCYFAGNRVIAMSGGGGGAISFYSPHDSVIVNTTFSSNRVEDAGGYGGGAVYVERLNDASMNLSVTHCTFAGNADASGHASAVFVVGGNSFATLKSTVLSDYSEVDGARNIDVTGDGWVVSEGGNVCDDSTRTAYMQAGGLSVYLLTHVSDQTGMAPGLGTLTQESGDSTPFFPLQINSPALGCAQSSATAVDQRERMRRTVPGDAGAVQHDAAERVAITEIQVSVGAGESDPFIEVYVPRDGFEADLSGFTLYVNGVAAHTFGQGDLALTNSVYPTLVPAADIPASYRLRPGRGVVVVFPKGAVADFDGFSPLNPTPVVRGSQVSDAAAFAQLLSPYGQGTVMIARSAA
;
A
#
# COMPACT_ATOMS: atom_id res chain seq x y z
N VAL A 1 53.61 131.69 31.12
CA VAL A 1 54.54 131.28 30.04
C VAL A 1 55.99 131.29 30.51
N LEU A 2 56.60 132.45 30.74
CA LEU A 2 57.98 132.52 31.26
C LEU A 2 58.11 131.99 32.70
N GLN A 3 59.29 131.44 33.01
CA GLN A 3 59.70 130.93 34.32
C GLN A 3 60.51 131.97 35.10
N SER A 4 61.44 132.65 34.42
CA SER A 4 62.28 133.71 34.99
C SER A 4 62.70 134.73 33.94
N ALA A 5 63.05 135.92 34.42
CA ALA A 5 63.64 137.01 33.66
C ALA A 5 64.80 137.59 34.49
N VAL A 6 66.03 137.56 33.96
CA VAL A 6 67.24 137.91 34.71
C VAL A 6 68.04 138.93 33.92
N LEU A 7 68.31 140.09 34.54
CA LEU A 7 69.16 141.14 33.96
C LEU A 7 70.61 140.94 34.39
N SER A 8 71.54 141.09 33.44
CA SER A 8 72.98 140.88 33.63
C SER A 8 73.81 141.92 32.84
N GLY A 9 75.13 141.84 32.89
CA GLY A 9 76.04 142.84 32.31
C GLY A 9 76.31 144.04 33.24
N SER A 10 77.19 144.95 32.82
CA SER A 10 77.63 146.11 33.60
C SER A 10 77.88 147.34 32.71
N GLY A 11 77.92 148.52 33.33
CA GLY A 11 77.98 149.79 32.59
C GLY A 11 76.77 149.96 31.65
N LEU A 12 77.04 150.43 30.43
CA LEU A 12 76.05 150.71 29.38
C LEU A 12 75.52 149.47 28.65
N SER A 13 76.10 148.28 28.86
CA SER A 13 75.67 147.03 28.21
C SER A 13 75.01 146.10 29.21
N ARG A 14 73.71 145.85 29.02
CA ARG A 14 72.91 144.93 29.85
C ARG A 14 72.22 143.90 28.98
N THR A 15 72.13 142.67 29.47
CA THR A 15 71.50 141.54 28.79
C THR A 15 70.36 141.01 29.64
N LEU A 16 69.16 140.91 29.06
CA LEU A 16 67.98 140.30 29.66
C LEU A 16 67.84 138.86 29.16
N THR A 17 68.13 137.90 30.03
CA THR A 17 67.91 136.47 29.75
C THR A 17 66.52 136.07 30.21
N LEU A 18 65.75 135.44 29.31
CA LEU A 18 64.38 134.97 29.57
C LEU A 18 64.31 133.46 29.41
N THR A 19 63.78 132.77 30.40
CA THR A 19 63.61 131.30 30.38
C THR A 19 62.12 130.97 30.35
N PRO A 20 61.59 130.27 29.33
CA PRO A 20 60.24 129.70 29.35
C PRO A 20 60.06 128.67 30.48
N ARG A 21 58.83 128.46 30.96
CA ARG A 21 58.54 127.23 31.72
C ARG A 21 58.49 126.05 30.75
N SER A 22 58.95 124.88 31.19
CA SER A 22 58.77 123.64 30.42
C SER A 22 57.29 123.42 30.09
N ASN A 23 57.00 122.97 28.86
CA ASN A 23 55.67 122.59 28.40
C ASN A 23 54.63 123.74 28.60
N LYS A 24 55.04 124.99 28.36
CA LYS A 24 54.19 126.20 28.38
C LYS A 24 54.53 127.18 27.25
N ASN A 25 53.65 127.24 26.27
CA ASN A 25 53.62 128.19 25.15
C ASN A 25 52.80 129.47 25.48
N GLY A 26 52.76 130.43 24.55
CA GLY A 26 51.93 131.64 24.62
C GLY A 26 52.72 132.95 24.77
N ALA A 27 52.00 134.05 25.03
CA ALA A 27 52.57 135.40 25.15
C ALA A 27 52.92 135.79 26.60
N ALA A 28 53.89 136.69 26.74
CA ALA A 28 54.27 137.36 27.97
C ALA A 28 54.80 138.78 27.67
N SER A 29 54.80 139.64 28.69
CA SER A 29 55.41 140.97 28.65
C SER A 29 56.40 141.13 29.80
N VAL A 30 57.55 141.75 29.54
CA VAL A 30 58.59 142.03 30.54
C VAL A 30 58.89 143.52 30.54
N LEU A 31 58.62 144.20 31.65
CA LEU A 31 58.99 145.60 31.85
C LEU A 31 60.47 145.69 32.25
N VAL A 32 61.22 146.53 31.54
CA VAL A 32 62.61 146.88 31.88
C VAL A 32 62.66 148.36 32.19
N SER A 33 63.11 148.70 33.40
CA SER A 33 63.29 150.09 33.84
C SER A 33 64.76 150.38 34.13
N VAL A 34 65.21 151.57 33.77
CA VAL A 34 66.54 152.10 34.04
C VAL A 34 66.41 153.45 34.75
N GLY A 35 67.38 153.82 35.58
CA GLY A 35 67.42 155.13 36.21
C GLY A 35 68.78 155.46 36.79
N ASP A 36 69.07 156.76 36.92
CA ASP A 36 70.32 157.29 37.49
C ASP A 36 70.22 157.56 39.01
N GLY A 37 69.06 157.29 39.61
CA GLY A 37 68.72 157.62 41.00
C GLY A 37 67.91 158.92 41.16
N THR A 38 67.78 159.71 40.10
CA THR A 38 67.01 160.98 40.05
C THR A 38 65.99 161.01 38.91
N HIS A 39 66.31 160.41 37.78
CA HIS A 39 65.42 160.18 36.64
C HIS A 39 65.31 158.68 36.35
N SER A 40 64.21 158.27 35.72
CA SER A 40 63.99 156.91 35.24
C SER A 40 63.26 156.89 33.90
N ASP A 41 63.57 155.88 33.10
CA ASP A 41 62.89 155.54 31.85
C ASP A 41 62.59 154.03 31.83
N SER A 42 61.61 153.59 31.05
CA SER A 42 61.20 152.19 31.03
C SER A 42 60.54 151.75 29.72
N GLN A 43 60.85 150.54 29.29
CA GLN A 43 60.31 149.92 28.08
C GLN A 43 59.76 148.52 28.38
N THR A 44 58.59 148.21 27.82
CA THR A 44 58.02 146.85 27.85
C THR A 44 58.44 146.07 26.63
N VAL A 45 59.04 144.89 26.85
CA VAL A 45 59.37 143.91 25.80
C VAL A 45 58.25 142.86 25.73
N ALA A 46 57.68 142.66 24.55
CA ALA A 46 56.73 141.58 24.28
C ALA A 46 57.48 140.30 23.86
N VAL A 47 57.02 139.14 24.32
CA VAL A 47 57.71 137.85 24.18
C VAL A 47 56.69 136.76 23.91
N THR A 48 56.94 135.90 22.92
CA THR A 48 56.05 134.78 22.56
C THR A 48 56.83 133.49 22.51
N VAL A 49 56.31 132.45 23.16
CA VAL A 49 56.86 131.08 23.15
C VAL A 49 55.95 130.20 22.29
N ALA A 50 56.51 129.50 21.32
CA ALA A 50 55.77 128.58 20.45
C ALA A 50 55.41 127.27 21.16
N ALA A 51 54.41 126.55 20.64
CA ALA A 51 54.08 125.19 21.06
C ALA A 51 54.90 124.15 20.27
N VAL A 52 55.06 122.96 20.86
CA VAL A 52 55.64 121.76 20.24
C VAL A 52 54.82 120.58 20.78
N PRO A 53 54.23 119.73 19.92
CA PRO A 53 53.36 118.64 20.41
C PRO A 53 54.11 117.56 21.20
N ASP A 54 53.46 117.05 22.24
CA ASP A 54 53.91 115.94 23.08
C ASP A 54 53.17 114.62 22.74
N ALA A 55 53.68 113.49 23.24
CA ALA A 55 53.06 112.17 23.09
C ALA A 55 52.33 111.75 24.38
N PRO A 56 51.18 111.05 24.30
CA PRO A 56 50.38 110.68 25.47
C PRO A 56 51.14 109.68 26.35
N GLN A 57 51.27 109.98 27.64
CA GLN A 57 52.01 109.15 28.60
C GLN A 57 51.08 108.15 29.29
N VAL A 58 51.56 106.91 29.47
CA VAL A 58 50.81 105.80 30.09
C VAL A 58 51.50 105.36 31.36
N THR A 59 50.76 105.24 32.48
CA THR A 59 51.28 104.70 33.74
C THR A 59 50.32 103.70 34.39
N GLY A 60 50.85 102.76 35.18
CA GLY A 60 50.08 101.73 35.90
C GLY A 60 50.20 100.30 35.33
N LEU A 61 50.71 100.13 34.11
CA LEU A 61 50.95 98.80 33.54
C LEU A 61 52.24 98.17 34.09
N SER A 62 52.17 96.92 34.55
CA SER A 62 53.34 96.16 35.01
C SER A 62 54.10 95.52 33.85
N ALA A 63 55.40 95.25 34.03
CA ALA A 63 56.20 94.55 33.02
C ALA A 63 55.87 93.03 32.94
N ILE A 64 55.41 92.45 34.05
CA ILE A 64 54.97 91.05 34.15
C ILE A 64 53.66 91.01 34.94
N LEU A 65 52.72 90.18 34.50
CA LEU A 65 51.51 89.78 35.19
C LEU A 65 51.50 88.25 35.33
N ASN A 66 51.05 87.74 36.48
CA ASN A 66 50.80 86.31 36.67
C ASN A 66 49.34 86.16 37.10
N LEU A 67 48.64 85.21 36.49
CA LEU A 67 47.27 84.82 36.82
C LEU A 67 47.15 83.30 36.72
N GLN A 68 46.05 82.73 37.21
CA GLN A 68 45.72 81.33 37.03
C GLN A 68 44.84 81.19 35.78
N GLU A 69 44.80 80.01 35.15
CA GLU A 69 43.69 79.68 34.25
C GLU A 69 42.34 79.74 34.99
N ASP A 70 41.24 79.71 34.22
CA ASP A 70 39.85 79.81 34.69
C ASP A 70 39.48 81.13 35.43
N VAL A 71 40.46 82.01 35.70
CA VAL A 71 40.30 83.21 36.53
C VAL A 71 40.47 84.49 35.71
N SER A 72 39.33 85.10 35.37
CA SER A 72 39.26 86.45 34.77
C SER A 72 40.01 87.49 35.61
N THR A 73 40.90 88.26 34.97
CA THR A 73 41.78 89.24 35.60
C THR A 73 41.64 90.61 34.95
N GLN A 74 41.71 91.68 35.74
CA GLN A 74 41.59 93.07 35.28
C GLN A 74 42.73 93.94 35.81
N LEU A 75 43.26 94.83 34.96
CA LEU A 75 44.38 95.73 35.28
C LEU A 75 44.06 97.17 34.86
N VAL A 76 43.93 98.07 35.83
CA VAL A 76 43.69 99.50 35.59
C VAL A 76 45.00 100.24 35.33
N PHE A 77 45.02 101.09 34.31
CA PHE A 77 46.09 102.03 34.02
C PHE A 77 45.54 103.46 33.92
N THR A 78 46.41 104.42 33.63
CA THR A 78 46.06 105.82 33.38
C THR A 78 46.79 106.33 32.14
N VAL A 79 46.18 107.28 31.44
CA VAL A 79 46.78 107.96 30.29
C VAL A 79 46.63 109.47 30.48
N THR A 80 47.70 110.21 30.23
CA THR A 80 47.74 111.67 30.36
C THR A 80 48.45 112.29 29.16
N ASP A 81 47.80 113.25 28.51
CA ASP A 81 48.48 114.13 27.56
C ASP A 81 49.08 115.34 28.29
N LEU A 82 50.09 115.98 27.68
CA LEU A 82 50.78 117.16 28.20
C LEU A 82 50.49 118.44 27.40
N ASP A 83 49.89 118.31 26.21
CA ASP A 83 49.45 119.46 25.39
C ASP A 83 48.20 120.13 25.97
N GLU A 84 48.41 121.14 26.83
CA GLU A 84 47.35 121.98 27.41
C GLU A 84 46.60 122.78 26.31
N GLY A 85 45.52 122.19 25.80
CA GLY A 85 44.58 122.83 24.88
C GLY A 85 44.17 122.01 23.67
N ASP A 86 44.76 120.82 23.43
CA ASP A 86 44.17 119.88 22.47
C ASP A 86 42.84 119.32 23.02
N SER A 87 41.94 118.99 22.10
CA SER A 87 40.62 118.40 22.35
C SER A 87 40.38 117.12 21.55
N GLY A 88 41.43 116.58 20.90
CA GLY A 88 41.45 115.22 20.36
C GLY A 88 41.24 114.16 21.45
N ALA A 89 40.48 113.11 21.13
CA ALA A 89 40.23 111.99 22.05
C ALA A 89 41.40 110.99 22.00
N ILE A 90 41.94 110.62 23.16
CA ILE A 90 43.01 109.61 23.25
C ILE A 90 42.39 108.21 23.10
N ALA A 91 42.82 107.46 22.08
CA ALA A 91 42.42 106.08 21.86
C ALA A 91 43.40 105.11 22.58
N SER A 92 42.88 103.99 23.09
CA SER A 92 43.67 102.91 23.71
C SER A 92 43.23 101.54 23.18
N THR A 93 44.19 100.68 22.83
CA THR A 93 43.94 99.33 22.29
C THR A 93 44.92 98.31 22.87
N ALA A 94 44.51 97.04 22.94
CA ALA A 94 45.36 95.93 23.38
C ALA A 94 45.23 94.71 22.46
N ALA A 95 46.31 93.95 22.33
CA ALA A 95 46.34 92.67 21.63
C ALA A 95 47.46 91.76 22.17
N VAL A 96 47.32 90.44 22.01
CA VAL A 96 48.44 89.50 22.17
C VAL A 96 49.37 89.64 20.96
N THR A 97 50.68 89.83 21.19
CA THR A 97 51.67 90.09 20.12
C THR A 97 52.91 89.20 20.21
N GLY A 98 52.90 88.13 21.01
CA GLY A 98 53.99 87.16 21.11
C GLY A 98 53.76 86.11 22.21
N GLY A 99 54.52 85.02 22.17
CA GLY A 99 54.25 83.83 22.97
C GLY A 99 53.04 83.04 22.45
N ALA A 100 52.37 82.27 23.31
CA ALA A 100 51.22 81.47 22.89
C ALA A 100 50.01 82.37 22.60
N SER A 101 49.43 82.23 21.41
CA SER A 101 48.39 83.14 20.87
C SER A 101 46.96 82.78 21.28
N SER A 102 46.73 81.62 21.90
CA SER A 102 45.42 81.07 22.25
C SER A 102 45.16 80.97 23.75
N LEU A 103 46.02 81.53 24.61
CA LEU A 103 45.86 81.44 26.07
C LEU A 103 44.64 82.20 26.62
N PHE A 104 44.04 83.08 25.83
CA PHE A 104 42.96 83.97 26.26
C PHE A 104 41.79 83.90 25.27
N ASP A 105 40.59 83.71 25.80
CA ASP A 105 39.32 83.97 25.09
C ASP A 105 39.18 85.48 24.81
N THR A 106 39.35 86.30 25.86
CA THR A 106 39.13 87.74 25.78
C THR A 106 40.36 88.54 26.22
N VAL A 107 40.81 89.45 25.35
CA VAL A 107 41.77 90.53 25.65
C VAL A 107 41.19 91.84 25.12
N SER A 108 40.87 92.79 26.01
CA SER A 108 40.25 94.07 25.59
C SER A 108 40.56 95.22 26.55
N ILE A 109 40.36 96.47 26.09
CA ILE A 109 40.42 97.67 26.94
C ILE A 109 39.05 98.35 26.97
N GLN A 110 38.59 98.73 28.16
CA GLN A 110 37.44 99.61 28.36
C GLN A 110 37.87 100.82 29.18
N ALA A 111 37.71 102.02 28.61
CA ALA A 111 38.27 103.29 29.12
C ALA A 111 39.78 103.18 29.40
N THR A 112 40.18 102.89 30.65
CA THR A 112 41.58 102.68 31.05
C THR A 112 41.80 101.39 31.85
N THR A 113 40.92 100.40 31.69
CA THR A 113 41.05 99.05 32.26
C THR A 113 41.33 98.04 31.16
N LEU A 114 42.40 97.24 31.31
CA LEU A 114 42.71 96.07 30.51
C LEU A 114 42.04 94.84 31.13
N HIS A 115 41.23 94.12 30.36
CA HIS A 115 40.55 92.89 30.76
C HIS A 115 41.22 91.69 30.06
N LEU A 116 41.48 90.63 30.82
CA LEU A 116 42.11 89.38 30.39
C LEU A 116 41.32 88.19 30.92
N VAL A 117 40.81 87.34 30.04
CA VAL A 117 40.08 86.10 30.38
C VAL A 117 40.80 84.94 29.72
N PRO A 118 41.44 84.03 30.48
CA PRO A 118 41.99 82.79 29.94
C PRO A 118 40.92 81.97 29.21
N HIS A 119 41.35 81.01 28.38
CA HIS A 119 40.49 79.83 28.18
C HIS A 119 40.62 78.91 29.41
N ASP A 120 39.63 78.06 29.61
CA ASP A 120 39.69 76.94 30.56
C ASP A 120 40.91 76.05 30.21
N ASP A 121 41.57 75.48 31.22
CA ASP A 121 42.72 74.55 31.12
C ASP A 121 44.00 75.11 30.41
N ALA A 122 44.06 76.43 30.16
CA ALA A 122 45.00 77.03 29.20
C ALA A 122 46.26 77.71 29.78
N TYR A 123 47.16 76.94 30.39
CA TYR A 123 48.43 77.43 30.96
C TYR A 123 49.49 77.85 29.91
N GLY A 124 50.36 78.79 30.28
CA GLY A 124 51.50 79.20 29.45
C GLY A 124 51.97 80.63 29.66
N TRP A 125 52.61 81.22 28.65
CA TRP A 125 52.91 82.66 28.66
C TRP A 125 52.72 83.30 27.28
N CYS A 126 52.30 84.57 27.31
CA CYS A 126 52.23 85.45 26.14
C CYS A 126 52.75 86.86 26.47
N THR A 127 52.74 87.73 25.48
CA THR A 127 53.00 89.16 25.63
C THR A 127 51.80 89.94 25.10
N VAL A 128 51.15 90.70 25.98
CA VAL A 128 50.07 91.64 25.62
C VAL A 128 50.69 93.01 25.39
N ARG A 129 50.45 93.61 24.22
CA ARG A 129 50.86 94.97 23.88
C ARG A 129 49.67 95.90 24.04
N VAL A 130 49.87 97.00 24.74
CA VAL A 130 48.95 98.15 24.82
C VAL A 130 49.50 99.28 23.96
N VAL A 131 48.64 99.89 23.14
CA VAL A 131 48.98 101.04 22.30
C VAL A 131 47.98 102.16 22.58
N THR A 132 48.49 103.35 22.86
CA THR A 132 47.70 104.57 23.11
C THR A 132 48.10 105.67 22.13
N ALA A 133 47.14 106.48 21.69
CA ALA A 133 47.36 107.47 20.64
C ALA A 133 46.52 108.73 20.86
N ASN A 134 47.13 109.90 20.69
CA ASN A 134 46.42 111.15 20.46
C ASN A 134 46.31 111.39 18.94
N SER A 135 45.86 112.57 18.51
CA SER A 135 45.65 112.93 17.11
C SER A 135 46.92 112.91 16.24
N PHE A 136 48.11 112.85 16.84
CA PHE A 136 49.39 113.12 16.18
C PHE A 136 50.50 112.09 16.51
N LEU A 137 50.53 111.54 17.72
CA LEU A 137 51.61 110.70 18.25
C LEU A 137 51.08 109.48 19.04
N THR A 138 51.87 108.41 19.06
CA THR A 138 51.50 107.11 19.65
C THR A 138 52.52 106.60 20.66
N THR A 139 52.04 106.10 21.80
CA THR A 139 52.84 105.42 22.83
C THR A 139 52.55 103.91 22.81
N THR A 140 53.51 103.09 23.23
CA THR A 140 53.40 101.63 23.27
C THR A 140 54.00 101.09 24.56
N ASN A 141 53.28 100.18 25.21
CA ASN A 141 53.72 99.43 26.38
C ASN A 141 53.49 97.93 26.15
N SER A 142 54.31 97.07 26.74
CA SER A 142 54.20 95.62 26.61
C SER A 142 54.30 94.93 27.97
N ILE A 143 53.43 93.95 28.19
CA ILE A 143 53.24 93.21 29.44
C ILE A 143 53.46 91.74 29.12
N ARG A 144 54.34 91.04 29.85
CA ARG A 144 54.40 89.58 29.77
C ARG A 144 53.33 89.00 30.70
N VAL A 145 52.41 88.20 30.19
CA VAL A 145 51.36 87.55 30.99
C VAL A 145 51.68 86.07 31.08
N ASN A 146 51.75 85.54 32.30
CA ASN A 146 51.91 84.12 32.57
C ASN A 146 50.58 83.58 33.12
N VAL A 147 50.00 82.61 32.44
CA VAL A 147 48.86 81.80 32.91
C VAL A 147 49.43 80.56 33.58
N ARG A 148 48.91 80.18 34.75
CA ARG A 148 49.40 79.07 35.57
C ARG A 148 48.34 77.98 35.71
N PRO A 149 48.75 76.71 35.72
CA PRO A 149 47.82 75.60 35.85
C PRO A 149 47.05 75.65 37.17
N VAL A 150 45.82 75.14 37.13
CA VAL A 150 45.03 74.73 38.30
C VAL A 150 45.35 73.24 38.58
N ALA A 151 44.50 72.51 39.30
CA ALA A 151 44.72 71.10 39.64
C ALA A 151 43.39 70.34 39.59
N ASP A 152 43.40 69.19 38.93
CA ASP A 152 42.20 68.51 38.43
C ASP A 152 42.03 67.10 38.98
N ALA A 153 40.89 66.48 38.64
CA ALA A 153 40.53 65.16 39.15
C ALA A 153 40.76 64.07 38.07
N PRO A 154 41.54 63.01 38.35
CA PRO A 154 41.83 61.98 37.36
C PRO A 154 40.55 61.34 36.80
N VAL A 155 40.48 61.23 35.48
CA VAL A 155 39.31 60.70 34.76
C VAL A 155 39.53 59.21 34.45
N VAL A 156 38.59 58.36 34.88
CA VAL A 156 38.52 56.94 34.52
C VAL A 156 37.36 56.72 33.55
N ALA A 157 37.67 56.34 32.31
CA ALA A 157 36.70 56.08 31.26
C ALA A 157 36.56 54.58 30.96
N ALA A 158 35.41 54.20 30.38
CA ALA A 158 35.07 52.83 29.96
C ALA A 158 35.14 51.75 31.07
N TRP A 159 34.88 52.14 32.33
CA TRP A 159 34.77 51.21 33.45
C TRP A 159 33.55 50.28 33.30
N PRO A 160 33.66 48.95 33.57
CA PRO A 160 32.54 48.02 33.49
C PRO A 160 31.40 48.35 34.47
N THR A 161 30.16 48.31 33.99
CA THR A 161 28.95 48.62 34.78
C THR A 161 28.02 47.42 35.02
N GLN A 162 28.34 46.26 34.43
CA GLN A 162 27.62 45.00 34.60
C GLN A 162 28.41 44.02 35.48
N PRO A 163 27.76 43.11 36.22
CA PRO A 163 28.45 42.07 36.98
C PRO A 163 29.37 41.22 36.10
N LEU A 164 30.55 40.89 36.63
CA LEU A 164 31.48 39.94 36.01
C LEU A 164 31.20 38.53 36.56
N GLU A 165 30.54 37.68 35.77
CA GLU A 165 30.33 36.28 36.15
C GLU A 165 31.58 35.41 35.89
N LEU A 166 31.86 34.52 36.84
CA LEU A 166 32.98 33.58 36.83
C LEU A 166 32.49 32.19 37.25
N ASP A 167 32.85 31.17 36.48
CA ASP A 167 32.73 29.78 36.90
C ASP A 167 34.03 29.32 37.58
N VAL A 168 33.91 28.62 38.70
CA VAL A 168 35.08 28.07 39.43
C VAL A 168 35.69 26.85 38.74
N GLY A 169 35.01 26.26 37.74
CA GLY A 169 35.46 25.10 36.96
C GLY A 169 36.64 25.33 36.00
N GLY A 170 37.28 26.51 35.96
CA GLY A 170 38.61 26.68 35.33
C GLY A 170 38.92 27.97 34.55
N LEU A 171 38.02 28.97 34.52
CA LEU A 171 38.22 30.17 33.70
C LEU A 171 38.97 31.30 34.43
N LYS A 172 40.27 31.44 34.16
CA LYS A 172 41.06 32.64 34.48
C LYS A 172 40.72 33.78 33.52
N ILE A 173 40.20 34.90 34.02
CA ILE A 173 40.08 36.12 33.20
C ILE A 173 41.46 36.76 33.08
N THR A 174 42.00 36.78 31.85
CA THR A 174 43.21 37.53 31.46
C THR A 174 42.83 38.83 30.78
N SER A 175 43.43 39.95 31.20
CA SER A 175 43.02 41.31 30.82
C SER A 175 41.61 41.63 31.31
N LEU A 176 41.52 41.94 32.61
CA LEU A 176 40.28 42.24 33.32
C LEU A 176 39.63 43.57 32.89
N PHE A 177 40.44 44.51 32.39
CA PHE A 177 40.02 45.87 32.02
C PHE A 177 40.62 46.30 30.66
N PRO A 178 40.35 45.58 29.55
CA PRO A 178 41.03 45.79 28.26
C PRO A 178 40.66 47.12 27.57
N SER A 179 39.58 47.75 28.01
CA SER A 179 39.03 48.97 27.41
C SER A 179 39.11 50.20 28.32
N VAL A 180 39.48 50.04 29.59
CA VAL A 180 39.53 51.15 30.56
C VAL A 180 40.68 52.09 30.21
N SER A 181 40.47 53.40 30.30
CA SER A 181 41.54 54.38 30.16
C SER A 181 41.54 55.38 31.31
N VAL A 182 42.74 55.81 31.70
CA VAL A 182 42.96 56.81 32.75
C VAL A 182 43.69 58.01 32.15
N THR A 183 43.12 59.20 32.31
CA THR A 183 43.70 60.49 31.90
C THR A 183 43.68 61.47 33.07
N ASP A 184 44.54 62.47 32.99
CA ASP A 184 44.52 63.64 33.88
C ASP A 184 45.11 64.81 33.09
N ASP A 185 44.51 66.00 33.22
CA ASP A 185 44.71 67.08 32.26
C ASP A 185 45.81 68.08 32.71
N ASP A 186 45.99 68.26 34.03
CA ASP A 186 47.12 69.01 34.62
C ASP A 186 48.47 68.28 34.54
N HIS A 187 48.46 67.00 34.13
CA HIS A 187 49.51 65.98 34.33
C HIS A 187 50.95 66.40 33.96
N LEU A 188 51.10 67.35 33.05
CA LEU A 188 52.38 67.82 32.50
C LEU A 188 52.83 69.19 33.06
N ALA A 189 52.01 69.84 33.88
CA ALA A 189 52.12 71.27 34.14
C ALA A 189 52.84 71.65 35.46
N TYR A 190 52.93 70.73 36.43
CA TYR A 190 53.42 71.07 37.77
C TYR A 190 54.95 71.27 37.88
N ARG A 191 55.37 72.53 37.75
CA ARG A 191 56.74 73.07 37.97
C ARG A 191 57.87 72.57 37.05
N ASN A 192 58.09 73.33 35.98
CA ASN A 192 59.44 73.68 35.48
C ASN A 192 60.36 72.49 35.09
N GLY A 193 59.77 71.41 34.55
CA GLY A 193 60.44 70.56 33.55
C GLY A 193 61.14 69.29 34.02
N THR A 194 60.90 68.77 35.24
CA THR A 194 61.55 67.51 35.70
C THR A 194 60.65 66.50 36.43
N SER A 195 59.33 66.68 36.49
CA SER A 195 58.41 65.68 37.05
C SER A 195 57.00 65.80 36.48
N ASN A 196 56.50 64.73 35.86
CA ASN A 196 55.08 64.53 35.57
C ASN A 196 54.28 64.25 36.87
N GLU A 197 52.96 64.46 36.84
CA GLU A 197 52.04 64.03 37.89
C GLU A 197 51.95 62.50 37.94
N TYR A 198 52.34 61.86 39.04
CA TYR A 198 52.26 60.41 39.16
C TYR A 198 50.91 60.01 39.74
N LEU A 199 50.05 59.39 38.92
CA LEU A 199 48.80 58.82 39.39
C LEU A 199 49.06 57.51 40.13
N LYS A 200 48.34 57.30 41.24
CA LYS A 200 48.28 56.01 41.91
C LYS A 200 46.90 55.37 41.75
N ALA A 201 46.84 54.32 40.93
CA ALA A 201 45.71 53.42 40.90
C ALA A 201 45.84 52.37 42.01
N THR A 202 44.74 52.10 42.73
CA THR A 202 44.64 51.00 43.70
C THR A 202 43.35 50.23 43.42
N VAL A 203 43.50 48.94 43.12
CA VAL A 203 42.40 48.00 42.89
C VAL A 203 42.25 47.12 44.14
N THR A 204 41.02 46.98 44.64
CA THR A 204 40.68 46.25 45.87
C THR A 204 39.46 45.36 45.66
N VAL A 205 39.38 44.25 46.41
CA VAL A 205 38.18 43.39 46.47
C VAL A 205 37.79 43.13 47.93
N ASP A 206 36.48 43.03 48.19
CA ASP A 206 35.93 42.58 49.47
C ASP A 206 36.03 41.05 49.65
N ASN A 207 35.80 40.56 50.87
CA ASN A 207 35.72 39.12 51.22
C ASN A 207 36.95 38.22 50.93
N GLN A 208 38.00 38.69 50.25
CA GLN A 208 39.28 37.99 50.00
C GLN A 208 39.20 36.66 49.20
N THR A 209 38.05 36.33 48.60
CA THR A 209 37.85 35.04 47.90
C THR A 209 38.43 34.96 46.48
N LEU A 210 39.11 36.02 46.02
CA LEU A 210 39.61 36.18 44.66
C LEU A 210 41.09 36.57 44.67
N LEU A 211 41.87 36.05 43.72
CA LEU A 211 43.29 36.36 43.56
C LEU A 211 43.51 37.26 42.33
N PHE A 212 44.03 38.46 42.56
CA PHE A 212 44.48 39.37 41.52
C PHE A 212 45.91 39.03 41.12
N ALA A 213 46.21 39.16 39.83
CA ALA A 213 47.56 39.07 39.29
C ALA A 213 47.85 40.21 38.31
N SER A 214 49.05 40.78 38.39
CA SER A 214 49.60 41.74 37.43
C SER A 214 51.08 41.40 37.20
N GLY A 215 51.40 40.79 36.05
CA GLY A 215 52.73 40.24 35.80
C GLY A 215 53.10 39.19 36.85
N THR A 216 54.14 39.47 37.65
CA THR A 216 54.60 38.60 38.75
C THR A 216 54.03 38.96 40.13
N ALA A 217 53.26 40.06 40.25
CA ALA A 217 52.67 40.47 41.52
C ALA A 217 51.26 39.89 41.69
N THR A 218 50.97 39.28 42.84
CA THR A 218 49.66 38.69 43.15
C THR A 218 49.16 39.10 44.54
N SER A 219 47.84 39.24 44.73
CA SER A 219 47.23 39.62 46.02
C SER A 219 45.74 39.28 46.10
N THR A 220 45.27 38.88 47.29
CA THR A 220 43.86 38.61 47.60
C THR A 220 43.11 39.81 48.21
N THR A 221 43.77 40.96 48.35
CA THR A 221 43.20 42.13 49.06
C THR A 221 43.25 43.39 48.23
N ASN A 222 44.45 43.80 47.81
CA ASN A 222 44.66 44.91 46.90
C ASN A 222 45.93 44.76 46.05
N LEU A 223 45.94 45.41 44.89
CA LEU A 223 47.14 45.74 44.14
C LEU A 223 47.11 47.24 43.83
N SER A 224 48.29 47.87 43.72
CA SER A 224 48.38 49.28 43.33
C SER A 224 49.60 49.53 42.46
N ALA A 225 49.46 50.46 41.51
CA ALA A 225 50.55 50.96 40.67
C ALA A 225 50.58 52.49 40.71
N GLY A 226 51.78 53.05 40.89
CA GLY A 226 52.04 54.49 40.81
C GLY A 226 52.85 54.79 39.54
N ALA A 227 52.27 55.47 38.57
CA ALA A 227 52.90 55.76 37.27
C ALA A 227 52.21 56.95 36.57
N VAL A 228 52.71 57.35 35.39
CA VAL A 228 51.99 58.28 34.50
C VAL A 228 50.68 57.64 33.99
N PRO A 229 49.62 58.41 33.65
CA PRO A 229 48.28 57.89 33.32
C PRO A 229 48.26 56.80 32.24
N ALA A 230 49.08 56.93 31.20
CA ALA A 230 49.22 55.91 30.15
C ALA A 230 49.80 54.57 30.66
N ALA A 231 50.72 54.62 31.62
CA ALA A 231 51.30 53.43 32.25
C ALA A 231 50.36 52.83 33.30
N VAL A 232 49.58 53.65 34.01
CA VAL A 232 48.47 53.19 34.87
C VAL A 232 47.40 52.48 34.02
N THR A 233 47.05 53.03 32.86
CA THR A 233 46.13 52.42 31.89
C THR A 233 46.65 51.05 31.43
N SER A 234 47.91 50.98 30.98
CA SER A 234 48.56 49.72 30.57
C SER A 234 48.65 48.70 31.71
N TRP A 235 48.80 49.15 32.96
CA TRP A 235 48.75 48.28 34.14
C TRP A 235 47.36 47.69 34.39
N LEU A 236 46.29 48.49 34.26
CA LEU A 236 44.91 48.01 34.36
C LEU A 236 44.58 46.98 33.27
N HIS A 237 45.05 47.19 32.04
CA HIS A 237 44.93 46.24 30.94
C HIS A 237 45.67 44.91 31.22
N GLY A 238 46.75 44.95 32.00
CA GLY A 238 47.54 43.78 32.40
C GLY A 238 46.98 42.98 33.58
N LEU A 239 45.92 43.45 34.25
CA LEU A 239 45.32 42.73 35.38
C LEU A 239 44.64 41.42 34.94
N SER A 240 44.74 40.40 35.78
CA SER A 240 44.05 39.11 35.66
C SER A 240 43.38 38.74 36.98
N LEU A 241 42.30 37.95 36.90
CA LEU A 241 41.48 37.54 38.05
C LEU A 241 41.14 36.04 37.97
N TYR A 242 41.28 35.34 39.10
CA TYR A 242 40.86 33.94 39.25
C TYR A 242 40.59 33.58 40.72
N PRO A 243 39.71 32.60 40.99
CA PRO A 243 39.51 32.06 42.34
C PRO A 243 40.71 31.17 42.77
N PRO A 244 41.06 31.11 44.07
CA PRO A 244 42.02 30.15 44.59
C PRO A 244 41.37 28.79 44.88
N GLU A 245 42.12 27.70 44.62
CA GLU A 245 41.71 26.29 44.77
C GLU A 245 41.17 25.90 46.17
N SER A 246 41.47 26.69 47.21
CA SER A 246 41.01 26.46 48.58
C SER A 246 39.57 26.87 48.88
N THR A 247 38.79 27.30 47.87
CA THR A 247 37.60 28.15 48.08
C THR A 247 36.32 27.61 47.43
N TYR A 248 36.31 26.36 46.98
CA TYR A 248 35.13 25.73 46.38
C TYR A 248 33.99 25.55 47.40
N ALA A 249 32.94 26.34 47.27
CA ALA A 249 31.66 26.11 47.91
C ALA A 249 30.87 25.00 47.16
N PRO A 250 29.83 24.37 47.76
CA PRO A 250 29.08 23.29 47.11
C PRO A 250 28.50 23.69 45.74
N VAL A 251 28.38 22.70 44.86
CA VAL A 251 27.71 22.86 43.55
C VAL A 251 26.31 23.46 43.73
N GLY A 252 25.96 24.42 42.87
CA GLY A 252 24.72 25.20 42.93
C GLY A 252 24.76 26.43 43.84
N THR A 253 25.90 26.76 44.46
CA THR A 253 26.06 27.99 45.26
C THR A 253 26.72 29.13 44.48
N ALA A 254 26.42 30.37 44.89
CA ALA A 254 26.96 31.59 44.30
C ALA A 254 27.51 32.55 45.36
N ILE A 255 28.66 33.18 45.08
CA ILE A 255 29.34 34.15 45.96
C ILE A 255 29.53 35.45 45.19
N THR A 256 28.98 36.56 45.71
CA THR A 256 29.18 37.89 45.15
C THR A 256 30.27 38.64 45.91
N ASN A 257 31.20 39.23 45.17
CA ASN A 257 32.23 40.15 45.65
C ASN A 257 32.10 41.50 44.92
N THR A 258 32.72 42.56 45.45
CA THR A 258 32.77 43.90 44.84
C THR A 258 34.21 44.29 44.53
N LEU A 259 34.48 44.54 43.24
CA LEU A 259 35.75 45.01 42.72
C LEU A 259 35.74 46.53 42.63
N SER A 260 36.69 47.20 43.30
CA SER A 260 36.78 48.67 43.34
C SER A 260 38.14 49.16 42.86
N LEU A 261 38.16 50.13 41.96
CA LEU A 261 39.34 50.92 41.58
C LEU A 261 39.21 52.32 42.21
N ARG A 262 40.28 52.80 42.84
CA ARG A 262 40.48 54.22 43.16
C ARG A 262 41.73 54.75 42.45
N VAL A 263 41.63 55.90 41.80
CA VAL A 263 42.75 56.64 41.17
C VAL A 263 42.83 58.03 41.78
N TYR A 264 44.04 58.50 42.05
CA TYR A 264 44.33 59.80 42.67
C TYR A 264 45.75 60.30 42.33
N GLY A 265 45.96 61.61 42.36
CA GLY A 265 47.30 62.22 42.27
C GLY A 265 48.19 61.77 43.44
N PHE A 266 49.48 61.52 43.18
CA PHE A 266 50.40 61.00 44.19
C PHE A 266 51.82 61.55 44.04
N GLY A 267 52.08 62.67 44.73
CA GLY A 267 53.41 63.30 44.82
C GLY A 267 53.37 64.83 44.75
N SER A 268 52.26 65.38 44.24
CA SER A 268 51.93 66.80 44.24
C SER A 268 51.17 67.21 45.52
N ASN A 269 50.54 68.39 45.48
CA ASN A 269 49.55 68.82 46.46
C ASN A 269 48.10 68.48 46.04
N ASP A 270 47.90 67.79 44.91
CA ASP A 270 46.57 67.26 44.60
C ASP A 270 46.15 66.20 45.64
N THR A 271 44.84 66.16 45.90
CA THR A 271 44.18 65.16 46.73
C THR A 271 42.86 64.66 46.13
N LEU A 272 42.55 65.05 44.89
CA LEU A 272 41.36 64.65 44.16
C LEU A 272 41.46 63.17 43.77
N SER A 273 40.32 62.49 43.76
CA SER A 273 40.30 61.05 43.49
C SER A 273 38.97 60.56 42.95
N VAL A 274 39.01 59.85 41.83
CA VAL A 274 37.87 59.08 41.31
C VAL A 274 37.86 57.68 41.92
N THR A 275 36.67 57.11 42.11
CA THR A 275 36.49 55.71 42.53
C THR A 275 35.37 55.08 41.69
N SER A 276 35.61 53.87 41.19
CA SER A 276 34.70 53.13 40.32
C SER A 276 34.60 51.69 40.81
N THR A 277 33.40 51.10 40.77
CA THR A 277 33.14 49.76 41.33
C THR A 277 32.38 48.88 40.34
N VAL A 278 32.51 47.56 40.47
CA VAL A 278 31.77 46.56 39.68
C VAL A 278 31.58 45.26 40.50
N PRO A 279 30.41 44.60 40.46
CA PRO A 279 30.23 43.29 41.10
C PRO A 279 30.97 42.17 40.37
N VAL A 280 31.39 41.14 41.10
CA VAL A 280 31.95 39.89 40.57
C VAL A 280 31.20 38.71 41.20
N ILE A 281 30.61 37.85 40.38
CA ILE A 281 29.78 36.71 40.85
C ILE A 281 30.51 35.41 40.50
N LEU A 282 30.90 34.65 41.53
CA LEU A 282 31.38 33.28 41.39
C LEU A 282 30.19 32.32 41.46
N THR A 283 30.04 31.40 40.51
CA THR A 283 29.09 30.28 40.59
C THR A 283 29.83 28.95 40.49
N ASN A 284 29.46 27.96 41.31
CA ASN A 284 29.90 26.58 41.11
C ASN A 284 28.79 25.78 40.42
N ARG A 285 29.02 25.33 39.18
CA ARG A 285 28.05 24.60 38.35
C ARG A 285 28.55 23.17 38.14
N ASN A 286 27.65 22.19 38.18
CA ASN A 286 28.01 20.82 37.85
C ASN A 286 28.28 20.72 36.35
N HIS A 287 29.29 19.96 35.96
CA HIS A 287 29.51 19.55 34.60
C HIS A 287 29.14 18.07 34.48
N PRO A 288 28.19 17.66 33.62
CA PRO A 288 27.94 16.24 33.42
C PRO A 288 29.20 15.59 32.83
N PRO A 289 29.58 14.39 33.28
CA PRO A 289 30.81 13.76 32.81
C PRO A 289 30.79 13.53 31.30
N THR A 290 31.94 13.61 30.65
CA THR A 290 32.08 13.42 29.20
C THR A 290 32.76 12.09 28.90
N PHE A 291 32.32 11.41 27.83
CA PHE A 291 32.95 10.20 27.32
C PHE A 291 32.54 9.94 25.86
N ILE A 292 33.33 9.11 25.16
CA ILE A 292 33.05 8.61 23.82
C ILE A 292 32.94 7.09 23.90
N PRO A 293 31.74 6.49 23.84
CA PRO A 293 31.61 5.04 23.73
C PRO A 293 32.01 4.54 22.34
N SER A 294 32.52 3.32 22.27
CA SER A 294 32.87 2.64 21.02
C SER A 294 32.61 1.13 21.11
N VAL A 295 32.35 0.52 19.97
CA VAL A 295 32.16 -0.93 19.83
C VAL A 295 33.17 -1.50 18.81
N ASN A 296 33.89 -2.53 19.20
CA ASN A 296 34.89 -3.19 18.38
C ASN A 296 34.94 -4.70 18.66
N PRO A 297 34.46 -5.57 17.75
CA PRO A 297 33.85 -5.25 16.45
C PRO A 297 32.48 -4.57 16.59
N SER A 298 32.07 -3.83 15.56
CA SER A 298 30.73 -3.21 15.45
C SER A 298 29.66 -4.13 14.87
N THR A 299 30.04 -5.35 14.47
CA THR A 299 29.19 -6.36 13.84
C THR A 299 29.25 -7.67 14.62
N ILE A 300 28.10 -8.28 14.86
CA ILE A 300 27.95 -9.63 15.44
C ILE A 300 27.12 -10.51 14.49
N GLN A 301 27.36 -11.82 14.49
CA GLN A 301 26.51 -12.78 13.79
C GLN A 301 25.44 -13.34 14.73
N GLU A 302 24.28 -13.68 14.18
CA GLU A 302 23.17 -14.32 14.90
C GLU A 302 23.67 -15.57 15.66
N GLY A 303 23.22 -15.75 16.91
CA GLY A 303 23.67 -16.83 17.80
C GLY A 303 25.09 -16.69 18.39
N GLN A 304 25.88 -15.67 18.04
CA GLN A 304 27.21 -15.45 18.65
C GLN A 304 27.14 -14.62 19.94
N THR A 305 28.18 -14.76 20.78
CA THR A 305 28.46 -13.89 21.93
C THR A 305 29.81 -13.20 21.74
N LEU A 306 29.87 -11.88 21.93
CA LEU A 306 31.10 -11.06 21.85
C LEU A 306 31.19 -10.08 23.03
N THR A 307 32.37 -9.53 23.32
CA THR A 307 32.58 -8.48 24.34
C THR A 307 33.07 -7.16 23.72
N PRO A 308 32.28 -6.51 22.84
CA PRO A 308 32.76 -5.44 21.96
C PRO A 308 32.95 -4.06 22.62
N PHE A 309 32.51 -3.88 23.87
CA PHE A 309 32.28 -2.55 24.45
C PHE A 309 33.56 -1.90 24.98
N GLU A 310 33.77 -0.63 24.60
CA GLU A 310 34.84 0.23 25.09
C GLU A 310 34.31 1.66 25.37
N ILE A 311 35.02 2.43 26.20
CA ILE A 311 34.82 3.87 26.35
C ILE A 311 36.16 4.61 26.26
N ASN A 312 36.17 5.79 25.66
CA ASN A 312 37.36 6.63 25.51
C ASN A 312 37.06 8.05 25.96
N ASN A 313 38.11 8.83 26.25
CA ASN A 313 38.01 10.23 26.71
C ASN A 313 37.04 10.45 27.87
N VAL A 314 36.99 9.52 28.83
CA VAL A 314 36.21 9.67 30.07
C VAL A 314 36.85 10.80 30.90
N ASN A 315 36.17 11.93 31.00
CA ASN A 315 36.66 13.11 31.71
C ASN A 315 35.50 13.91 32.32
N ASP A 316 35.70 14.38 33.54
CA ASP A 316 34.85 15.36 34.21
C ASP A 316 35.62 16.70 34.31
N LEU A 317 34.91 17.83 34.32
CA LEU A 317 35.50 19.14 34.62
C LEU A 317 35.45 19.46 36.12
N ASP A 318 34.58 18.77 36.87
CA ASP A 318 34.44 18.95 38.31
C ASP A 318 35.55 18.17 39.04
N ALA A 319 36.54 18.91 39.54
CA ALA A 319 37.83 18.41 40.05
C ALA A 319 37.78 17.46 41.28
N ILE A 320 36.58 17.02 41.69
CA ILE A 320 36.34 16.10 42.80
C ILE A 320 35.85 14.71 42.35
N HIS A 321 35.36 14.55 41.11
CA HIS A 321 34.79 13.30 40.61
C HIS A 321 35.85 12.42 39.91
N THR A 322 36.42 11.47 40.67
CA THR A 322 37.45 10.53 40.16
C THR A 322 36.95 9.10 39.93
N ALA A 323 35.67 8.83 40.23
CA ALA A 323 35.02 7.55 40.00
C ALA A 323 33.58 7.78 39.52
N PHE A 324 33.16 6.98 38.54
CA PHE A 324 31.87 7.10 37.87
C PHE A 324 31.08 5.80 37.97
N THR A 325 29.76 5.90 37.83
CA THR A 325 28.87 4.75 37.65
C THR A 325 28.48 4.65 36.18
N LEU A 326 28.64 3.47 35.57
CA LEU A 326 28.25 3.21 34.18
C LEU A 326 27.22 2.08 34.10
N VAL A 327 26.07 2.37 33.48
CA VAL A 327 25.03 1.38 33.17
C VAL A 327 24.99 1.16 31.66
N LEU A 328 24.92 -0.11 31.25
CA LEU A 328 24.68 -0.50 29.86
C LEU A 328 23.31 -1.17 29.73
N SER A 329 22.60 -0.86 28.66
CA SER A 329 21.38 -1.59 28.28
C SER A 329 21.23 -1.67 26.77
N VAL A 330 20.69 -2.79 26.27
CA VAL A 330 20.03 -2.82 24.96
C VAL A 330 18.74 -2.01 25.10
N ARG A 331 18.37 -1.22 24.08
CA ARG A 331 17.11 -0.48 24.09
C ARG A 331 15.90 -1.43 24.21
N PRO A 332 14.77 -1.00 24.84
CA PRO A 332 13.61 -1.88 25.03
C PRO A 332 13.02 -2.44 23.73
N GLU A 333 13.06 -1.69 22.63
CA GLU A 333 12.63 -2.15 21.30
C GLU A 333 13.52 -3.27 20.72
N ASP A 334 14.80 -3.30 21.06
CA ASP A 334 15.80 -4.24 20.55
C ASP A 334 15.98 -5.48 21.45
N ALA A 335 15.33 -5.52 22.61
CA ALA A 335 15.57 -6.51 23.67
C ALA A 335 15.20 -7.97 23.32
N ALA A 336 14.47 -8.18 22.22
CA ALA A 336 14.21 -9.52 21.66
C ALA A 336 15.35 -10.04 20.78
N LEU A 337 16.22 -9.16 20.28
CA LEU A 337 17.26 -9.48 19.30
C LEU A 337 18.63 -9.72 19.94
N ALA A 338 18.92 -9.11 21.09
CA ALA A 338 20.17 -9.35 21.81
C ALA A 338 20.03 -9.16 23.32
N VAL A 339 20.83 -9.92 24.08
CA VAL A 339 20.88 -9.90 25.54
C VAL A 339 22.31 -9.65 26.01
N LEU A 340 22.48 -8.69 26.92
CA LEU A 340 23.76 -8.47 27.61
C LEU A 340 23.96 -9.55 28.68
N SER A 341 25.16 -10.13 28.75
CA SER A 341 25.56 -10.89 29.93
C SER A 341 25.66 -9.90 31.10
N THR A 342 24.97 -10.16 32.21
CA THR A 342 24.88 -9.19 33.31
C THR A 342 26.20 -9.02 34.05
N PRO A 343 26.67 -7.77 34.14
CA PRO A 343 26.92 -7.14 35.43
C PRO A 343 25.83 -6.09 35.72
N GLY A 344 25.62 -5.81 37.00
CA GLY A 344 24.95 -4.57 37.42
C GLY A 344 25.86 -3.35 37.14
N SER A 345 25.39 -2.16 37.51
CA SER A 345 26.09 -0.89 37.31
C SER A 345 27.58 -0.98 37.60
N LEU A 346 28.40 -0.77 36.57
CA LEU A 346 29.86 -0.77 36.67
C LEU A 346 30.31 0.46 37.46
N TYR A 347 31.40 0.34 38.22
CA TYR A 347 31.89 1.42 39.08
C TYR A 347 33.42 1.48 39.09
N GLY A 348 33.96 2.69 38.99
CA GLY A 348 35.40 2.95 39.11
C GLY A 348 35.85 4.17 38.31
N ASN A 349 37.16 4.36 38.22
CA ASN A 349 37.76 5.36 37.32
C ASN A 349 37.72 4.90 35.85
N ALA A 350 38.11 5.79 34.93
CA ALA A 350 38.13 5.53 33.49
C ALA A 350 38.82 4.22 33.06
N SER A 351 39.92 3.83 33.72
CA SER A 351 40.69 2.62 33.41
C SER A 351 40.01 1.36 33.95
N GLU A 352 39.42 1.45 35.14
CA GLU A 352 38.66 0.37 35.78
C GLU A 352 37.37 0.08 34.99
N LEU A 353 36.64 1.11 34.57
CA LEU A 353 35.45 0.95 33.74
C LEU A 353 35.77 0.31 32.39
N ASN A 354 36.84 0.74 31.71
CA ASN A 354 37.29 0.07 30.47
C ASN A 354 37.72 -1.39 30.69
N THR A 355 38.27 -1.71 31.86
CA THR A 355 38.65 -3.09 32.21
C THR A 355 37.41 -3.94 32.51
N GLN A 356 36.39 -3.38 33.16
CA GLN A 356 35.11 -4.04 33.44
C GLN A 356 34.28 -4.24 32.15
N LEU A 357 34.21 -3.24 31.29
CA LEU A 357 33.49 -3.26 30.00
C LEU A 357 33.92 -4.40 29.07
N ARG A 358 35.22 -4.72 29.03
CA ARG A 358 35.75 -5.85 28.23
C ARG A 358 35.27 -7.23 28.69
N ASN A 359 34.63 -7.31 29.87
CA ASN A 359 33.97 -8.52 30.37
C ASN A 359 32.43 -8.48 30.19
N VAL A 360 31.87 -7.39 29.68
CA VAL A 360 30.44 -7.30 29.32
C VAL A 360 30.24 -7.97 27.96
N GLY A 361 29.68 -9.17 27.97
CA GLY A 361 29.25 -9.86 26.76
C GLY A 361 27.91 -9.34 26.25
N ILE A 362 27.70 -9.43 24.94
CA ILE A 362 26.39 -9.37 24.28
C ILE A 362 26.22 -10.62 23.43
N THR A 363 25.06 -11.27 23.54
CA THR A 363 24.67 -12.44 22.75
C THR A 363 23.54 -12.05 21.81
N ALA A 364 23.70 -12.34 20.52
CA ALA A 364 22.63 -12.22 19.53
C ALA A 364 21.68 -13.42 19.64
N MET A 365 20.38 -13.16 19.73
CA MET A 365 19.34 -14.19 19.83
C MET A 365 19.15 -14.86 18.47
N SER A 366 19.04 -16.20 18.45
CA SER A 366 19.02 -16.99 17.20
C SER A 366 17.61 -17.41 16.78
N GLY A 367 17.31 -17.29 15.48
CA GLY A 367 16.01 -17.60 14.89
C GLY A 367 14.96 -16.51 15.09
N VAL A 368 15.40 -15.27 15.36
CA VAL A 368 14.51 -14.14 15.70
C VAL A 368 14.60 -13.01 14.66
N MET A 369 15.67 -12.96 13.87
CA MET A 369 15.86 -11.92 12.87
C MET A 369 14.98 -12.13 11.63
N THR A 370 14.11 -11.16 11.34
CA THR A 370 13.23 -11.13 10.15
C THR A 370 13.87 -10.47 8.92
N THR A 371 15.12 -10.00 9.02
CA THR A 371 15.88 -9.37 7.94
C THR A 371 17.35 -9.81 7.98
N PRO A 372 18.08 -9.84 6.84
CA PRO A 372 19.48 -10.32 6.78
C PRO A 372 20.46 -9.58 7.70
N SER A 373 20.15 -8.34 8.09
CA SER A 373 20.88 -7.60 9.12
C SER A 373 19.95 -6.63 9.84
N THR A 374 20.13 -6.47 11.14
CA THR A 374 19.35 -5.55 11.98
C THR A 374 20.28 -4.75 12.88
N ASN A 375 20.08 -3.43 12.91
CA ASN A 375 20.77 -2.53 13.82
C ASN A 375 20.11 -2.59 15.19
N ILE A 376 20.87 -2.93 16.24
CA ILE A 376 20.46 -2.76 17.63
C ILE A 376 21.16 -1.56 18.26
N THR A 377 20.51 -0.91 19.22
CA THR A 377 21.03 0.26 19.92
C THR A 377 21.40 -0.10 21.35
N VAL A 378 22.69 0.01 21.67
CA VAL A 378 23.21 -0.15 23.03
C VAL A 378 23.41 1.23 23.65
N ARG A 379 22.74 1.46 24.77
CA ARG A 379 22.79 2.68 25.57
C ARG A 379 23.85 2.56 26.66
N TYR A 380 24.66 3.62 26.79
CA TYR A 380 25.62 3.83 27.85
C TYR A 380 25.16 5.04 28.68
N VAL A 381 24.91 4.85 29.98
CA VAL A 381 24.57 5.93 30.92
C VAL A 381 25.71 6.07 31.94
N LEU A 382 26.48 7.15 31.85
CA LEU A 382 27.61 7.45 32.74
C LEU A 382 27.21 8.57 33.72
N SER A 383 27.46 8.37 35.01
CA SER A 383 27.11 9.31 36.08
C SER A 383 28.27 9.54 37.04
N ASP A 384 28.41 10.79 37.49
CA ASP A 384 29.35 11.29 38.51
C ASP A 384 28.79 11.21 39.94
N SER A 385 27.57 10.66 40.12
CA SER A 385 26.70 10.65 41.31
C SER A 385 25.82 11.89 41.56
N ILE A 386 25.89 12.92 40.71
CA ILE A 386 25.02 14.11 40.77
C ILE A 386 24.14 14.22 39.51
N ASP A 387 24.73 14.06 38.32
CA ASP A 387 24.07 14.08 37.02
C ASP A 387 24.43 12.81 36.19
N SER A 388 23.91 12.67 34.98
CA SER A 388 24.27 11.58 34.07
C SER A 388 24.18 11.98 32.61
N VAL A 389 25.20 11.60 31.83
CA VAL A 389 25.18 11.67 30.38
C VAL A 389 24.72 10.32 29.81
N THR A 390 23.88 10.37 28.77
CA THR A 390 23.49 9.19 27.98
C THR A 390 24.07 9.32 26.58
N ASN A 391 24.86 8.33 26.17
CA ASN A 391 25.26 8.15 24.77
C ASN A 391 24.76 6.78 24.28
N GLU A 392 24.58 6.63 22.97
CA GLU A 392 24.12 5.39 22.36
C GLU A 392 25.03 5.00 21.20
N VAL A 393 25.22 3.69 21.00
CA VAL A 393 26.03 3.13 19.92
C VAL A 393 25.26 2.02 19.23
N THR A 394 25.27 2.03 17.90
CA THR A 394 24.67 0.97 17.09
C THR A 394 25.63 -0.21 16.96
N LEU A 395 25.13 -1.42 17.22
CA LEU A 395 25.77 -2.68 16.84
C LEU A 395 24.93 -3.30 15.71
N VAL A 396 25.57 -3.85 14.68
CA VAL A 396 24.85 -4.56 13.60
C VAL A 396 24.81 -6.05 13.94
N ILE A 397 23.63 -6.62 14.15
CA ILE A 397 23.46 -8.07 14.07
C ILE A 397 23.29 -8.42 12.59
N SER A 398 23.98 -9.47 12.16
CA SER A 398 23.88 -10.04 10.82
C SER A 398 23.42 -11.48 10.93
N GLN A 399 22.44 -11.87 10.12
CA GLN A 399 21.91 -13.24 10.10
C GLN A 399 23.03 -14.22 9.71
N ALA A 400 23.07 -15.37 10.39
CA ALA A 400 23.96 -16.45 10.03
C ALA A 400 23.22 -17.35 9.03
N ALA A 401 23.50 -17.19 7.74
CA ALA A 401 22.73 -17.83 6.69
C ALA A 401 22.73 -19.36 6.81
N THR A 402 21.55 -19.97 6.81
CA THR A 402 21.38 -21.43 6.88
C THR A 402 20.90 -22.04 5.56
N ALA A 403 20.91 -23.36 5.46
CA ALA A 403 20.42 -24.08 4.29
C ALA A 403 19.01 -24.65 4.57
N PRO A 404 18.09 -24.63 3.59
CA PRO A 404 16.72 -25.11 3.79
C PRO A 404 16.69 -26.57 4.24
N VAL A 405 15.75 -26.93 5.11
CA VAL A 405 15.52 -28.30 5.54
C VAL A 405 14.41 -28.93 4.72
N ILE A 406 14.66 -30.13 4.18
CA ILE A 406 13.67 -30.97 3.49
C ILE A 406 13.31 -32.15 4.40
N ASN A 407 12.07 -32.15 4.90
CA ASN A 407 11.48 -33.23 5.70
C ASN A 407 10.29 -33.86 4.96
N GLY A 408 9.77 -34.99 5.47
CA GLY A 408 8.57 -35.65 4.94
C GLY A 408 8.79 -36.48 3.67
N ILE A 409 10.05 -36.83 3.38
CA ILE A 409 10.46 -37.77 2.32
C ILE A 409 11.47 -38.73 2.96
N ASP A 410 11.14 -40.01 3.09
CA ASP A 410 12.00 -41.04 3.70
C ASP A 410 12.12 -42.31 2.85
N GLU A 411 13.08 -43.17 3.20
CA GLU A 411 13.41 -44.41 2.46
C GLU A 411 12.31 -45.48 2.47
N LEU A 412 11.28 -45.34 3.31
CA LEU A 412 10.16 -46.30 3.43
C LEU A 412 8.91 -45.85 2.67
N THR A 413 8.76 -44.55 2.43
CA THR A 413 7.55 -43.94 1.83
C THR A 413 7.78 -43.32 0.46
N ALA A 414 9.03 -43.00 0.09
CA ALA A 414 9.37 -42.35 -1.18
C ALA A 414 9.55 -43.33 -2.37
N TYR A 415 9.10 -44.59 -2.24
CA TYR A 415 9.21 -45.62 -3.27
C TYR A 415 7.85 -45.93 -3.90
N TYR A 416 7.71 -45.65 -5.19
CA TYR A 416 6.50 -45.85 -5.97
C TYR A 416 6.71 -46.91 -7.05
N THR A 417 5.69 -47.73 -7.29
CA THR A 417 5.62 -48.64 -8.44
C THR A 417 4.31 -48.38 -9.18
N VAL A 418 4.41 -48.07 -10.48
CA VAL A 418 3.29 -47.72 -11.36
C VAL A 418 3.48 -48.33 -12.74
N SER A 419 2.40 -48.43 -13.49
CA SER A 419 2.46 -48.62 -14.94
C SER A 419 2.73 -47.31 -15.68
N ASP A 420 3.06 -47.35 -16.98
CA ASP A 420 3.18 -46.17 -17.85
C ASP A 420 1.82 -45.55 -18.25
N ILE A 421 0.79 -45.85 -17.47
CA ILE A 421 -0.59 -45.38 -17.62
C ILE A 421 -1.10 -44.70 -16.33
N GLU A 422 -0.32 -44.77 -15.24
CA GLU A 422 -0.66 -44.25 -13.91
C GLU A 422 0.28 -43.10 -13.51
N THR A 423 -0.25 -42.11 -12.79
CA THR A 423 0.50 -40.91 -12.36
C THR A 423 0.85 -40.96 -10.88
N VAL A 424 2.00 -40.39 -10.49
CA VAL A 424 2.48 -40.36 -9.10
C VAL A 424 2.51 -38.93 -8.57
N ILE A 425 1.99 -38.66 -7.38
CA ILE A 425 2.37 -37.46 -6.60
C ILE A 425 3.64 -37.83 -5.82
N PRO A 426 4.82 -37.27 -6.14
CA PRO A 426 6.10 -37.80 -5.64
C PRO A 426 6.53 -37.26 -4.28
N PHE A 427 5.89 -36.17 -3.82
CA PHE A 427 6.25 -35.44 -2.59
C PHE A 427 5.03 -35.10 -1.68
N PRO A 428 4.05 -36.00 -1.48
CA PRO A 428 2.75 -35.66 -0.88
C PRO A 428 2.85 -35.15 0.57
N ASN A 429 3.87 -35.57 1.31
CA ASN A 429 4.09 -35.20 2.71
C ASN A 429 5.26 -34.21 2.91
N VAL A 430 5.84 -33.66 1.84
CA VAL A 430 7.07 -32.85 1.96
C VAL A 430 6.86 -31.60 2.81
N ILE A 431 7.85 -31.28 3.63
CA ILE A 431 7.91 -30.05 4.43
C ILE A 431 9.25 -29.40 4.13
N THR A 432 9.21 -28.26 3.44
CA THR A 432 10.37 -27.38 3.19
C THR A 432 10.34 -26.23 4.19
N TYR A 433 11.35 -26.12 5.04
CA TYR A 433 11.42 -25.13 6.12
C TYR A 433 12.81 -24.51 6.20
N ASP A 434 12.87 -23.20 6.42
CA ASP A 434 14.10 -22.47 6.68
C ASP A 434 13.90 -21.56 7.91
N VAL A 435 14.96 -21.34 8.70
CA VAL A 435 14.92 -20.44 9.87
C VAL A 435 15.25 -18.99 9.50
N ASP A 436 15.92 -18.78 8.38
CA ASP A 436 16.33 -17.46 7.91
C ASP A 436 15.12 -16.52 7.72
N GLN A 437 15.35 -15.24 8.00
CA GLN A 437 14.34 -14.18 8.03
C GLN A 437 13.10 -14.54 8.91
N GLY A 438 13.29 -15.35 9.96
CA GLY A 438 12.21 -15.77 10.85
C GLY A 438 11.19 -16.69 10.18
N GLY A 439 11.65 -17.52 9.24
CA GLY A 439 10.80 -18.37 8.41
C GLY A 439 10.04 -17.63 7.29
N GLN A 440 10.37 -16.36 7.04
CA GLN A 440 9.80 -15.57 5.93
C GLN A 440 10.66 -15.57 4.68
N GLN A 441 11.87 -16.13 4.73
CA GLN A 441 12.76 -16.17 3.58
C GLN A 441 12.14 -17.01 2.44
N MET A 442 12.20 -16.47 1.23
CA MET A 442 11.63 -17.11 0.04
C MET A 442 12.54 -18.25 -0.44
N LEU A 443 11.93 -19.38 -0.80
CA LEU A 443 12.59 -20.60 -1.24
C LEU A 443 12.25 -20.93 -2.70
N ARG A 444 13.21 -21.47 -3.44
CA ARG A 444 13.04 -22.07 -4.77
C ARG A 444 13.23 -23.58 -4.66
N ALA A 445 12.56 -24.34 -5.51
CA ALA A 445 12.89 -25.75 -5.72
C ALA A 445 13.20 -26.04 -7.20
N ASP A 446 14.22 -26.85 -7.43
CA ASP A 446 14.54 -27.46 -8.72
C ASP A 446 14.43 -28.98 -8.60
N ILE A 447 13.77 -29.61 -9.56
CA ILE A 447 13.51 -31.05 -9.56
C ILE A 447 14.04 -31.64 -10.85
N SER A 448 15.04 -32.53 -10.74
CA SER A 448 15.56 -33.27 -11.90
C SER A 448 15.03 -34.70 -11.93
N VAL A 449 14.71 -35.15 -13.15
CA VAL A 449 14.30 -36.51 -13.49
C VAL A 449 15.52 -37.23 -14.06
N SER A 450 15.88 -38.41 -13.56
CA SER A 450 17.12 -39.09 -14.00
C SER A 450 17.07 -39.57 -15.44
N ASP A 451 15.89 -39.91 -15.96
CA ASP A 451 15.65 -40.17 -17.38
C ASP A 451 14.35 -39.46 -17.83
N PRO A 452 14.46 -38.25 -18.38
CA PRO A 452 13.31 -37.49 -18.88
C PRO A 452 12.63 -38.11 -20.12
N SER A 453 13.17 -39.18 -20.70
CA SER A 453 12.48 -39.90 -21.78
C SER A 453 11.39 -40.85 -21.27
N LEU A 454 11.43 -41.20 -19.98
CA LEU A 454 10.52 -42.14 -19.33
C LEU A 454 9.37 -41.46 -18.58
N GLY A 455 9.46 -40.17 -18.29
CA GLY A 455 8.40 -39.42 -17.61
C GLY A 455 8.71 -37.92 -17.46
N VAL A 456 7.65 -37.12 -17.33
CA VAL A 456 7.70 -35.68 -17.12
C VAL A 456 7.09 -35.29 -15.78
N LEU A 457 7.44 -34.10 -15.30
CA LEU A 457 6.83 -33.50 -14.10
C LEU A 457 5.86 -32.40 -14.52
N THR A 458 4.66 -32.37 -13.96
CA THR A 458 3.61 -31.39 -14.28
C THR A 458 2.98 -30.78 -13.03
N VAL A 459 2.46 -29.56 -13.17
CA VAL A 459 1.52 -28.95 -12.21
C VAL A 459 0.36 -28.39 -13.02
N GLY A 460 -0.87 -28.84 -12.73
CA GLY A 460 -2.06 -28.43 -13.49
C GLY A 460 -1.97 -28.73 -15.00
N GLY A 461 -1.26 -29.80 -15.39
CA GLY A 461 -0.98 -30.16 -16.78
C GLY A 461 0.13 -29.36 -17.47
N VAL A 462 0.81 -28.44 -16.77
CA VAL A 462 1.94 -27.67 -17.32
C VAL A 462 3.27 -28.30 -16.88
N VAL A 463 4.09 -28.71 -17.85
CA VAL A 463 5.40 -29.32 -17.61
C VAL A 463 6.31 -28.37 -16.82
N THR A 464 6.74 -28.79 -15.64
CA THR A 464 7.42 -27.96 -14.63
C THR A 464 8.53 -28.75 -13.93
N SER A 465 9.78 -28.31 -14.10
CA SER A 465 10.96 -28.88 -13.42
C SER A 465 11.59 -27.94 -12.38
N SER A 466 11.01 -26.75 -12.17
CA SER A 466 11.52 -25.75 -11.23
C SER A 466 10.43 -24.77 -10.81
N PHE A 467 10.38 -24.44 -9.53
CA PHE A 467 9.57 -23.35 -8.98
C PHE A 467 10.45 -22.14 -8.71
N SER A 468 9.96 -20.93 -9.03
CA SER A 468 10.64 -19.69 -8.66
C SER A 468 10.67 -19.49 -7.14
N LEU A 469 11.30 -18.40 -6.67
CA LEU A 469 11.24 -18.01 -5.26
C LEU A 469 9.78 -17.81 -4.82
N LEU A 470 9.33 -18.62 -3.85
CA LEU A 470 8.00 -18.66 -3.25
C LEU A 470 8.12 -18.63 -1.72
N SER A 471 7.03 -18.36 -1.01
CA SER A 471 7.00 -18.53 0.45
C SER A 471 7.09 -20.03 0.81
N GLN A 472 7.53 -20.33 2.02
CA GLN A 472 7.73 -21.72 2.47
C GLN A 472 6.45 -22.56 2.36
N SER A 473 5.28 -21.98 2.68
CA SER A 473 3.97 -22.66 2.51
C SER A 473 3.62 -22.87 1.04
N SER A 474 3.67 -21.82 0.21
CA SER A 474 3.34 -21.95 -1.20
C SER A 474 4.29 -22.89 -1.96
N LEU A 475 5.56 -22.99 -1.56
CA LEU A 475 6.47 -23.99 -2.12
C LEU A 475 6.09 -25.42 -1.71
N GLN A 476 5.68 -25.65 -0.45
CA GLN A 476 5.15 -26.95 -0.02
C GLN A 476 3.89 -27.31 -0.81
N ASP A 477 2.95 -26.39 -0.98
CA ASP A 477 1.69 -26.63 -1.71
C ASP A 477 1.95 -26.95 -3.19
N GLN A 478 2.92 -26.25 -3.83
CA GLN A 478 3.36 -26.55 -5.20
C GLN A 478 4.07 -27.90 -5.31
N LEU A 479 4.92 -28.28 -4.36
CA LEU A 479 5.58 -29.60 -4.37
C LEU A 479 4.61 -30.76 -4.09
N ARG A 480 3.59 -30.55 -3.24
CA ARG A 480 2.53 -31.54 -2.96
C ARG A 480 1.50 -31.67 -4.09
N SER A 481 1.41 -30.68 -4.98
CA SER A 481 0.58 -30.71 -6.20
C SER A 481 1.37 -31.00 -7.48
N LEU A 482 2.67 -31.29 -7.35
CA LEU A 482 3.50 -31.82 -8.43
C LEU A 482 3.07 -33.25 -8.76
N ILE A 483 2.93 -33.55 -10.04
CA ILE A 483 2.61 -34.88 -10.57
C ILE A 483 3.78 -35.33 -11.43
N PHE A 484 4.15 -36.61 -11.32
CA PHE A 484 5.02 -37.31 -12.26
C PHE A 484 4.16 -38.17 -13.18
N GLU A 485 4.25 -37.89 -14.48
CA GLU A 485 3.50 -38.55 -15.56
C GLU A 485 4.48 -39.37 -16.42
N PRO A 486 4.43 -40.71 -16.37
CA PRO A 486 5.21 -41.56 -17.27
C PRO A 486 4.92 -41.31 -18.76
N VAL A 487 5.94 -41.41 -19.60
CA VAL A 487 5.76 -41.35 -21.06
C VAL A 487 5.30 -42.71 -21.56
N SER A 488 4.00 -42.79 -21.87
CA SER A 488 3.34 -43.93 -22.53
C SER A 488 4.18 -44.50 -23.68
N GLY A 489 4.46 -45.80 -23.66
CA GLY A 489 5.16 -46.48 -24.75
C GLY A 489 6.64 -46.13 -24.91
N ALA A 490 7.25 -45.36 -23.99
CA ALA A 490 8.71 -45.13 -23.97
C ALA A 490 9.51 -46.41 -23.66
N LEU A 491 8.84 -47.42 -23.08
CA LEU A 491 9.35 -48.74 -22.78
C LEU A 491 8.58 -49.80 -23.58
N ALA A 492 9.24 -50.87 -24.00
CA ALA A 492 8.57 -51.99 -24.64
C ALA A 492 7.66 -52.74 -23.65
N ILE A 493 6.41 -53.00 -24.04
CA ILE A 493 5.37 -53.68 -23.25
C ILE A 493 5.93 -54.87 -22.45
N GLY A 494 5.66 -54.91 -21.14
CA GLY A 494 6.16 -55.92 -20.21
C GLY A 494 7.58 -55.69 -19.67
N SER A 495 8.23 -54.58 -20.07
CA SER A 495 9.51 -54.13 -19.49
C SER A 495 9.29 -53.11 -18.37
N SER A 496 10.22 -53.00 -17.43
CA SER A 496 10.21 -51.99 -16.36
C SER A 496 11.52 -51.21 -16.30
N ALA A 497 11.46 -49.97 -15.81
CA ALA A 497 12.63 -49.13 -15.55
C ALA A 497 12.43 -48.28 -14.27
N GLU A 498 13.53 -47.83 -13.67
CA GLU A 498 13.54 -46.97 -12.48
C GLU A 498 13.84 -45.52 -12.88
N VAL A 499 13.04 -44.58 -12.37
CA VAL A 499 13.30 -43.15 -12.44
C VAL A 499 13.57 -42.61 -11.04
N VAL A 500 14.68 -41.88 -10.89
CA VAL A 500 15.03 -41.13 -9.69
C VAL A 500 14.55 -39.69 -9.85
N LEU A 501 13.86 -39.17 -8.82
CA LEU A 501 13.53 -37.76 -8.72
C LEU A 501 14.43 -37.12 -7.66
N VAL A 502 15.15 -36.06 -8.04
CA VAL A 502 16.05 -35.32 -7.14
C VAL A 502 15.50 -33.92 -6.90
N LEU A 503 15.04 -33.67 -5.68
CA LEU A 503 14.53 -32.39 -5.22
C LEU A 503 15.68 -31.59 -4.60
N THR A 504 16.00 -30.43 -5.17
CA THR A 504 16.93 -29.44 -4.62
C THR A 504 16.13 -28.22 -4.17
N VAL A 505 16.12 -27.92 -2.87
CA VAL A 505 15.51 -26.68 -2.34
C VAL A 505 16.63 -25.70 -2.03
N THR A 506 16.53 -24.51 -2.61
CA THR A 506 17.53 -23.44 -2.52
C THR A 506 16.89 -22.19 -1.94
N ASP A 507 17.61 -21.52 -1.04
CA ASP A 507 17.16 -20.28 -0.41
C ASP A 507 17.38 -19.04 -1.30
N ALA A 508 17.16 -17.85 -0.74
CA ALA A 508 17.41 -16.58 -1.41
C ALA A 508 18.91 -16.18 -1.48
N THR A 509 19.80 -16.80 -0.70
CA THR A 509 21.25 -16.54 -0.71
C THR A 509 22.05 -17.49 -1.62
N GLY A 510 21.49 -18.65 -1.98
CA GLY A 510 22.12 -19.69 -2.81
C GLY A 510 22.60 -20.92 -2.03
N LEU A 511 22.25 -21.04 -0.74
CA LEU A 511 22.42 -22.26 0.05
C LEU A 511 21.28 -23.25 -0.29
N ALA A 512 21.64 -24.52 -0.47
CA ALA A 512 20.71 -25.53 -0.97
C ALA A 512 20.87 -26.88 -0.27
N THR A 513 19.75 -27.56 -0.10
CA THR A 513 19.65 -28.95 0.38
C THR A 513 19.06 -29.83 -0.71
N VAL A 514 19.58 -31.04 -0.84
CA VAL A 514 19.21 -32.00 -1.87
C VAL A 514 18.63 -33.26 -1.22
N ASN A 515 17.43 -33.67 -1.63
CA ASN A 515 16.87 -34.98 -1.36
C ASN A 515 16.80 -35.77 -2.67
N SER A 516 17.36 -36.99 -2.67
CA SER A 516 17.39 -37.91 -3.80
C SER A 516 16.90 -39.32 -3.43
N LEU A 517 15.95 -39.40 -2.49
CA LEU A 517 15.37 -40.67 -2.02
C LEU A 517 14.21 -41.15 -2.90
N THR A 518 13.47 -40.25 -3.56
CA THR A 518 12.28 -40.64 -4.33
C THR A 518 12.61 -41.53 -5.53
N ARG A 519 11.89 -42.65 -5.67
CA ARG A 519 11.98 -43.62 -6.76
C ARG A 519 10.61 -43.88 -7.36
N VAL A 520 10.55 -43.95 -8.69
CA VAL A 520 9.38 -44.39 -9.43
C VAL A 520 9.79 -45.55 -10.34
N PHE A 521 9.35 -46.76 -10.02
CA PHE A 521 9.44 -47.91 -10.92
C PHE A 521 8.25 -47.88 -11.87
N ILE A 522 8.53 -47.69 -13.16
CA ILE A 522 7.56 -47.65 -14.25
C ILE A 522 7.57 -49.01 -14.94
N THR A 523 6.40 -49.58 -15.24
CA THR A 523 6.24 -50.82 -16.02
C THR A 523 5.35 -50.58 -17.23
N ALA A 524 5.83 -50.95 -18.42
CA ALA A 524 5.08 -50.79 -19.66
C ALA A 524 3.88 -51.74 -19.71
N VAL A 525 2.66 -51.19 -19.74
CA VAL A 525 1.41 -51.95 -19.81
C VAL A 525 0.64 -51.56 -21.08
N ASN A 526 0.35 -52.57 -21.90
CA ASN A 526 -0.38 -52.37 -23.15
C ASN A 526 -1.77 -51.75 -22.91
N LYS A 527 -2.04 -50.61 -23.56
CA LYS A 527 -3.30 -49.88 -23.44
C LYS A 527 -4.35 -50.47 -24.38
N PRO A 528 -5.65 -50.41 -24.01
CA PRO A 528 -6.69 -50.59 -25.01
C PRO A 528 -6.65 -49.43 -26.01
N PRO A 529 -6.79 -49.67 -27.33
CA PRO A 529 -6.97 -48.59 -28.30
C PRO A 529 -8.13 -47.67 -27.93
N ARG A 530 -8.06 -46.40 -28.33
CA ARG A 530 -9.06 -45.38 -28.00
C ARG A 530 -9.84 -44.97 -29.25
N VAL A 531 -11.15 -45.18 -29.22
CA VAL A 531 -12.08 -44.62 -30.21
C VAL A 531 -12.61 -43.30 -29.68
N THR A 532 -12.40 -42.22 -30.44
CA THR A 532 -12.92 -40.89 -30.11
C THR A 532 -14.21 -40.64 -30.87
N VAL A 533 -15.31 -40.46 -30.14
CA VAL A 533 -16.63 -40.08 -30.64
C VAL A 533 -16.92 -38.59 -30.35
N PRO A 534 -17.87 -37.95 -31.06
CA PRO A 534 -18.35 -36.61 -30.69
C PRO A 534 -18.85 -36.56 -29.24
N LEU A 535 -18.53 -35.47 -28.55
CA LEU A 535 -18.95 -35.19 -27.17
C LEU A 535 -20.45 -34.87 -27.06
N LEU A 536 -21.03 -34.29 -28.11
CA LEU A 536 -22.47 -34.04 -28.21
C LEU A 536 -23.12 -35.23 -28.91
N GLN A 537 -23.99 -35.95 -28.21
CA GLN A 537 -24.78 -37.06 -28.75
C GLN A 537 -26.26 -36.92 -28.34
N PRO A 538 -27.22 -37.42 -29.13
CA PRO A 538 -27.04 -38.08 -30.43
C PRO A 538 -26.42 -37.18 -31.50
N LEU A 539 -25.58 -37.76 -32.36
CA LEU A 539 -25.10 -37.09 -33.56
C LEU A 539 -26.29 -36.93 -34.51
N LEU A 540 -26.80 -35.70 -34.58
CA LEU A 540 -27.91 -35.35 -35.46
C LEU A 540 -27.43 -35.29 -36.91
N LEU A 541 -28.10 -36.02 -37.80
CA LEU A 541 -27.87 -35.99 -39.24
C LEU A 541 -29.21 -35.77 -39.95
N PRO A 542 -29.25 -34.95 -41.02
CA PRO A 542 -30.46 -34.76 -41.80
C PRO A 542 -30.87 -36.07 -42.51
N PRO A 543 -32.15 -36.23 -42.90
CA PRO A 543 -32.63 -37.35 -43.70
C PRO A 543 -32.23 -37.21 -45.19
N ASP A 544 -30.92 -37.02 -45.42
CA ASP A 544 -30.30 -37.00 -46.75
C ASP A 544 -29.82 -38.41 -47.15
N VAL A 545 -29.60 -38.63 -48.44
CA VAL A 545 -29.19 -39.94 -49.00
C VAL A 545 -27.76 -40.35 -48.62
N ASP A 546 -26.95 -39.39 -48.15
CA ASP A 546 -25.50 -39.49 -47.97
C ASP A 546 -25.06 -39.31 -46.50
N ALA A 547 -25.93 -39.63 -45.54
CA ALA A 547 -25.67 -39.46 -44.10
C ALA A 547 -24.45 -40.27 -43.62
N ARG A 548 -23.38 -39.58 -43.17
CA ARG A 548 -22.06 -40.16 -42.82
C ARG A 548 -21.76 -40.08 -41.32
N PRO A 549 -22.27 -41.00 -40.47
CA PRO A 549 -22.13 -40.90 -39.02
C PRO A 549 -20.68 -40.99 -38.53
N PHE A 550 -19.82 -41.73 -39.22
CA PHE A 550 -18.45 -41.96 -38.79
C PHE A 550 -17.45 -40.89 -39.30
N ALA A 551 -17.93 -39.82 -39.94
CA ALA A 551 -17.12 -38.77 -40.55
C ALA A 551 -16.14 -38.08 -39.56
N GLY A 552 -16.57 -37.89 -38.30
CA GLY A 552 -15.78 -37.25 -37.24
C GLY A 552 -15.12 -38.20 -36.24
N ILE A 553 -15.02 -39.50 -36.56
CA ILE A 553 -14.45 -40.51 -35.65
C ILE A 553 -12.94 -40.59 -35.83
N LEU A 554 -12.21 -40.62 -34.71
CA LEU A 554 -10.76 -40.83 -34.69
C LEU A 554 -10.40 -41.99 -33.76
N VAL A 555 -9.87 -43.07 -34.33
CA VAL A 555 -9.20 -44.14 -33.57
C VAL A 555 -7.74 -43.75 -33.37
N THR A 556 -7.21 -44.01 -32.17
CA THR A 556 -5.79 -43.89 -31.81
C THR A 556 -5.33 -45.11 -31.01
N ASN A 557 -4.09 -45.57 -31.24
CA ASN A 557 -3.44 -46.61 -30.44
C ASN A 557 -1.97 -46.26 -30.20
N ASP A 558 -1.34 -46.84 -29.18
CA ASP A 558 0.10 -46.74 -28.94
C ASP A 558 0.94 -47.83 -29.65
N ASP A 559 0.33 -48.94 -30.09
CA ASP A 559 1.03 -49.91 -30.96
C ASP A 559 1.18 -49.46 -32.42
N VAL A 560 2.29 -49.89 -33.02
CA VAL A 560 2.54 -49.87 -34.47
C VAL A 560 2.01 -51.11 -35.21
N HIS A 561 1.32 -52.04 -34.52
CA HIS A 561 0.79 -53.27 -35.11
C HIS A 561 -0.56 -53.06 -35.79
N ALA A 562 -0.95 -54.01 -36.65
CA ALA A 562 -2.29 -54.02 -37.23
C ALA A 562 -3.34 -54.39 -36.16
N MET A 563 -4.47 -53.70 -36.20
CA MET A 563 -5.61 -53.85 -35.28
C MET A 563 -6.87 -54.21 -36.07
N THR A 564 -7.88 -54.75 -35.39
CA THR A 564 -9.17 -55.12 -35.98
C THR A 564 -10.27 -54.23 -35.42
N MET A 565 -10.99 -53.51 -36.28
CA MET A 565 -12.16 -52.73 -35.90
C MET A 565 -13.45 -53.43 -36.33
N THR A 566 -14.43 -53.44 -35.43
CA THR A 566 -15.77 -54.00 -35.60
C THR A 566 -16.80 -52.92 -35.33
N LEU A 567 -17.72 -52.70 -36.27
CA LEU A 567 -18.89 -51.85 -36.13
C LEU A 567 -20.14 -52.73 -36.05
N THR A 568 -21.00 -52.49 -35.07
CA THR A 568 -22.33 -53.11 -34.98
C THR A 568 -23.41 -52.04 -34.78
N LEU A 569 -24.64 -52.38 -35.15
CA LEU A 569 -25.85 -51.63 -34.79
C LEU A 569 -26.47 -52.30 -33.56
N ASP A 570 -27.13 -51.51 -32.72
CA ASP A 570 -27.98 -52.01 -31.62
C ASP A 570 -29.14 -52.88 -32.11
N ASP A 571 -29.69 -52.55 -33.28
CA ASP A 571 -30.63 -53.41 -34.00
C ASP A 571 -30.35 -53.36 -35.52
N ALA A 572 -29.93 -54.49 -36.08
CA ALA A 572 -29.61 -54.62 -37.50
C ALA A 572 -30.83 -54.45 -38.45
N ALA A 573 -32.05 -54.41 -37.93
CA ALA A 573 -33.24 -54.08 -38.71
C ALA A 573 -33.45 -52.57 -38.91
N LYS A 574 -32.76 -51.70 -38.14
CA LYS A 574 -32.87 -50.23 -38.22
C LYS A 574 -32.35 -49.63 -39.53
N GLY A 575 -31.36 -50.26 -40.17
CA GLY A 575 -30.77 -49.76 -41.39
C GLY A 575 -29.50 -50.51 -41.81
N THR A 576 -28.79 -50.01 -42.81
CA THR A 576 -27.57 -50.63 -43.36
C THR A 576 -26.44 -49.62 -43.54
N LEU A 577 -25.19 -50.08 -43.39
CA LEU A 577 -24.00 -49.31 -43.72
C LEU A 577 -23.53 -49.64 -45.14
N SER A 578 -23.11 -48.61 -45.86
CA SER A 578 -22.60 -48.69 -47.24
C SER A 578 -21.36 -47.80 -47.42
N ASN A 579 -20.75 -47.83 -48.61
CA ASN A 579 -19.46 -47.18 -48.90
C ASN A 579 -18.34 -47.58 -47.91
N LEU A 580 -18.27 -48.88 -47.60
CA LEU A 580 -17.57 -49.47 -46.45
C LEU A 580 -16.03 -49.32 -46.42
N GLY A 581 -15.38 -48.79 -47.46
CA GLY A 581 -13.92 -48.73 -47.54
C GLY A 581 -13.29 -50.13 -47.44
N GLY A 582 -12.51 -50.37 -46.38
CA GLY A 582 -11.94 -51.68 -46.07
C GLY A 582 -12.82 -52.61 -45.21
N PHE A 583 -14.00 -52.18 -44.74
CA PHE A 583 -14.89 -53.00 -43.92
C PHE A 583 -15.69 -54.03 -44.73
N LEU A 584 -15.85 -55.22 -44.15
CA LEU A 584 -16.62 -56.33 -44.71
C LEU A 584 -17.81 -56.67 -43.80
N TYR A 585 -19.01 -56.78 -44.37
CA TYR A 585 -20.21 -57.18 -43.62
C TYR A 585 -20.34 -58.70 -43.52
N ALA A 586 -20.46 -59.23 -42.30
CA ALA A 586 -20.71 -60.64 -42.02
C ALA A 586 -21.50 -60.82 -40.72
N GLY A 587 -22.57 -61.63 -40.74
CA GLY A 587 -23.27 -62.08 -39.53
C GLY A 587 -24.05 -61.02 -38.73
N GLY A 588 -24.04 -59.76 -39.14
CA GLY A 588 -24.58 -58.62 -38.38
C GLY A 588 -23.52 -57.56 -38.06
N GLU A 589 -22.24 -57.90 -38.23
CA GLU A 589 -21.10 -57.05 -37.92
C GLU A 589 -20.42 -56.54 -39.20
N TYR A 590 -19.78 -55.38 -39.13
CA TYR A 590 -18.90 -54.84 -40.19
C TYR A 590 -17.47 -54.81 -39.64
N THR A 591 -16.57 -55.60 -40.23
CA THR A 591 -15.20 -55.82 -39.68
C THR A 591 -14.10 -55.40 -40.66
N MET A 592 -13.02 -54.82 -40.14
CA MET A 592 -11.82 -54.43 -40.89
C MET A 592 -10.56 -54.67 -40.05
N SER A 593 -9.55 -55.35 -40.59
CA SER A 593 -8.22 -55.43 -39.98
C SER A 593 -7.19 -54.65 -40.81
N GLY A 594 -6.39 -53.80 -40.19
CA GLY A 594 -5.44 -52.94 -40.91
C GLY A 594 -4.59 -52.03 -40.02
N THR A 595 -3.93 -51.05 -40.65
CA THR A 595 -3.25 -49.96 -39.94
C THR A 595 -4.26 -48.89 -39.50
N LEU A 596 -3.88 -48.12 -38.49
CA LEU A 596 -4.69 -47.03 -37.93
C LEU A 596 -5.19 -46.05 -39.01
N ASP A 597 -4.31 -45.63 -39.92
CA ASP A 597 -4.64 -44.73 -41.03
C ASP A 597 -5.70 -45.31 -41.98
N ALA A 598 -5.63 -46.61 -42.28
CA ALA A 598 -6.54 -47.28 -43.20
C ALA A 598 -7.94 -47.45 -42.59
N ILE A 599 -8.01 -47.67 -41.28
CA ILE A 599 -9.25 -47.74 -40.51
C ILE A 599 -9.90 -46.34 -40.46
N ASN A 600 -9.15 -45.32 -40.02
CA ASN A 600 -9.64 -43.94 -39.95
C ASN A 600 -10.13 -43.44 -41.32
N ALA A 601 -9.37 -43.65 -42.40
CA ALA A 601 -9.76 -43.24 -43.75
C ALA A 601 -11.00 -43.99 -44.31
N SER A 602 -11.24 -45.22 -43.83
CA SER A 602 -12.45 -45.97 -44.18
C SER A 602 -13.66 -45.41 -43.44
N LEU A 603 -13.55 -45.16 -42.13
CA LEU A 603 -14.62 -44.59 -41.30
C LEU A 603 -15.18 -43.29 -41.89
N THR A 604 -14.33 -42.36 -42.33
CA THR A 604 -14.74 -41.05 -42.85
C THR A 604 -15.76 -41.11 -44.00
N ASN A 605 -15.81 -42.24 -44.72
CA ASN A 605 -16.57 -42.40 -45.95
C ASN A 605 -17.85 -43.24 -45.83
N ILE A 606 -18.06 -43.94 -44.71
CA ILE A 606 -19.21 -44.84 -44.53
C ILE A 606 -20.52 -44.06 -44.49
N ILE A 607 -21.50 -44.50 -45.28
CA ILE A 607 -22.86 -43.92 -45.34
C ILE A 607 -23.82 -44.86 -44.62
N TYR A 608 -24.70 -44.31 -43.78
CA TYR A 608 -25.80 -45.02 -43.14
C TYR A 608 -27.14 -44.70 -43.81
N THR A 609 -27.98 -45.72 -43.99
CA THR A 609 -29.33 -45.56 -44.55
C THR A 609 -30.35 -46.28 -43.67
N LEU A 610 -31.39 -45.56 -43.22
CA LEU A 610 -32.49 -46.15 -42.45
C LEU A 610 -33.27 -47.18 -43.27
N SER A 611 -33.78 -48.20 -42.58
CA SER A 611 -34.73 -49.16 -43.10
C SER A 611 -36.14 -48.55 -43.15
N PRO A 612 -36.78 -48.41 -44.33
CA PRO A 612 -38.15 -47.90 -44.43
C PRO A 612 -39.22 -48.88 -43.94
N LEU A 613 -38.80 -50.04 -43.42
CA LEU A 613 -39.67 -51.06 -42.81
C LEU A 613 -39.53 -51.11 -41.28
N TYR A 614 -38.60 -50.34 -40.70
CA TYR A 614 -38.42 -50.25 -39.25
C TYR A 614 -39.32 -49.17 -38.65
N VAL A 615 -40.12 -49.55 -37.65
CA VAL A 615 -40.90 -48.60 -36.86
C VAL A 615 -40.06 -48.19 -35.66
N PHE A 616 -39.44 -47.00 -35.75
CA PHE A 616 -38.70 -46.43 -34.63
C PHE A 616 -39.64 -46.09 -33.46
N PRO A 617 -39.16 -46.20 -32.20
CA PRO A 617 -39.91 -45.72 -31.04
C PRO A 617 -40.27 -44.22 -31.17
N PRO A 618 -41.47 -43.76 -30.75
CA PRO A 618 -41.90 -42.37 -30.90
C PRO A 618 -40.97 -41.35 -30.20
N ASP A 619 -40.38 -41.78 -29.09
CA ASP A 619 -39.38 -41.11 -28.26
C ASP A 619 -38.00 -40.99 -28.94
N ASN A 620 -37.64 -41.95 -29.81
CA ASN A 620 -36.31 -42.09 -30.42
C ASN A 620 -36.40 -42.31 -31.96
N PRO A 621 -37.03 -41.38 -32.71
CA PRO A 621 -37.21 -41.48 -34.16
C PRO A 621 -35.86 -41.49 -34.88
N GLY A 622 -35.65 -42.41 -35.83
CA GLY A 622 -34.40 -42.53 -36.58
C GLY A 622 -33.15 -42.84 -35.73
N GLY A 623 -33.33 -43.14 -34.43
CA GLY A 623 -32.27 -43.35 -33.46
C GLY A 623 -31.60 -44.72 -33.59
N THR A 624 -30.29 -44.71 -33.82
CA THR A 624 -29.46 -45.91 -33.96
C THR A 624 -28.22 -45.76 -33.10
N LEU A 625 -27.90 -46.77 -32.29
CA LEU A 625 -26.73 -46.79 -31.43
C LEU A 625 -25.68 -47.70 -32.06
N PHE A 626 -24.62 -47.11 -32.61
CA PHE A 626 -23.50 -47.87 -33.15
C PHE A 626 -22.53 -48.22 -32.02
N THR A 627 -22.12 -49.47 -31.93
CA THR A 627 -21.00 -49.88 -31.08
C THR A 627 -19.76 -50.00 -31.96
N LEU A 628 -18.72 -49.24 -31.60
CA LEU A 628 -17.43 -49.20 -32.26
C LEU A 628 -16.42 -49.91 -31.35
N THR A 629 -16.09 -51.16 -31.68
CA THR A 629 -15.07 -51.94 -30.97
C THR A 629 -13.79 -51.96 -31.81
N VAL A 630 -12.63 -51.85 -31.18
CA VAL A 630 -11.31 -52.02 -31.81
C VAL A 630 -10.45 -52.91 -30.93
N GLU A 631 -9.89 -53.96 -31.52
CA GLU A 631 -9.04 -54.96 -30.88
C GLU A 631 -7.60 -54.80 -31.36
N ASP A 632 -6.66 -54.67 -30.44
CA ASP A 632 -5.23 -54.63 -30.76
C ASP A 632 -4.63 -56.04 -30.97
N TYR A 633 -3.31 -56.09 -31.18
CA TYR A 633 -2.60 -57.36 -31.41
C TYR A 633 -2.41 -58.24 -30.15
N GLN A 634 -2.81 -57.76 -28.96
CA GLN A 634 -2.81 -58.50 -27.69
C GLN A 634 -4.21 -58.75 -27.12
N VAL A 635 -5.27 -58.49 -27.89
CA VAL A 635 -6.68 -58.67 -27.48
C VAL A 635 -7.09 -57.73 -26.33
N LYS A 636 -6.56 -56.49 -26.30
CA LYS A 636 -7.21 -55.39 -25.56
C LYS A 636 -8.28 -54.76 -26.45
N LEU A 637 -9.41 -54.44 -25.83
CA LEU A 637 -10.55 -53.85 -26.50
C LEU A 637 -10.68 -52.37 -26.16
N GLY A 638 -10.49 -51.52 -27.17
CA GLY A 638 -11.09 -50.21 -27.21
C GLY A 638 -12.56 -50.31 -27.57
N GLN A 639 -13.43 -49.57 -26.88
CA GLN A 639 -14.84 -49.49 -27.25
C GLN A 639 -15.38 -48.09 -27.02
N ALA A 640 -16.21 -47.63 -27.96
CA ALA A 640 -17.03 -46.44 -27.80
C ALA A 640 -18.42 -46.68 -28.42
N GLN A 641 -19.40 -45.94 -27.94
CA GLN A 641 -20.73 -45.88 -28.54
C GLN A 641 -20.94 -44.54 -29.24
N LEU A 642 -21.55 -44.62 -30.42
CA LEU A 642 -21.96 -43.48 -31.22
C LEU A 642 -23.47 -43.58 -31.43
N TRP A 643 -24.23 -42.86 -30.63
CA TRP A 643 -25.66 -42.64 -30.86
C TRP A 643 -25.81 -41.64 -32.01
N VAL A 644 -26.55 -42.05 -33.04
CA VAL A 644 -26.88 -41.26 -34.23
C VAL A 644 -28.39 -41.12 -34.29
N GLN A 645 -28.88 -39.95 -34.69
CA GLN A 645 -30.29 -39.73 -34.93
C GLN A 645 -30.49 -39.07 -36.30
N ILE A 646 -31.12 -39.83 -37.21
CA ILE A 646 -31.52 -39.33 -38.53
C ILE A 646 -32.87 -38.61 -38.36
N GLN A 647 -32.89 -37.28 -38.39
CA GLN A 647 -34.10 -36.48 -38.25
C GLN A 647 -33.98 -35.10 -38.91
N ASP A 648 -35.12 -34.47 -39.17
CA ASP A 648 -35.18 -33.12 -39.76
C ASP A 648 -34.48 -32.07 -38.87
N ALA A 649 -34.04 -30.99 -39.51
CA ALA A 649 -33.54 -29.82 -38.80
C ALA A 649 -34.63 -29.26 -37.86
N PRO A 650 -34.30 -28.93 -36.61
CA PRO A 650 -35.29 -28.56 -35.60
C PRO A 650 -35.94 -27.22 -35.93
N ARG A 651 -37.19 -27.02 -35.50
CA ARG A 651 -37.96 -25.77 -35.70
C ARG A 651 -38.17 -25.07 -34.37
N ASN A 652 -38.18 -23.74 -34.39
CA ASN A 652 -38.43 -22.92 -33.20
C ASN A 652 -39.90 -22.46 -33.16
N HIS A 653 -40.61 -22.75 -32.07
CA HIS A 653 -41.96 -22.26 -31.79
C HIS A 653 -41.89 -21.15 -30.75
N LEU A 654 -42.23 -19.93 -31.15
CA LEU A 654 -42.13 -18.75 -30.30
C LEU A 654 -43.43 -18.51 -29.51
N VAL A 655 -43.34 -18.53 -28.19
CA VAL A 655 -44.42 -18.14 -27.26
C VAL A 655 -44.33 -16.63 -27.01
N THR A 656 -45.38 -15.90 -27.36
CA THR A 656 -45.38 -14.42 -27.40
C THR A 656 -46.37 -13.79 -26.42
N ARG A 657 -47.07 -14.60 -25.61
CA ARG A 657 -48.09 -14.14 -24.66
C ARG A 657 -48.30 -15.12 -23.51
N THR A 658 -48.67 -14.58 -22.35
CA THR A 658 -48.90 -15.33 -21.10
C THR A 658 -50.23 -16.06 -21.05
N ALA A 659 -51.23 -15.62 -21.82
CA ALA A 659 -52.53 -16.28 -21.90
C ALA A 659 -52.41 -17.66 -22.59
N ASN A 660 -52.62 -18.74 -21.84
CA ASN A 660 -52.34 -20.11 -22.25
C ASN A 660 -53.57 -20.85 -22.81
N ASP A 661 -54.28 -20.21 -23.75
CA ASP A 661 -55.61 -20.61 -24.24
C ASP A 661 -55.63 -21.63 -25.40
N GLY A 662 -54.47 -22.09 -25.86
CA GLY A 662 -54.36 -23.03 -26.99
C GLY A 662 -54.54 -22.40 -28.38
N ALA A 663 -54.72 -21.08 -28.50
CA ALA A 663 -54.65 -20.36 -29.77
C ALA A 663 -53.20 -19.90 -30.09
N PRO A 664 -52.86 -19.46 -31.32
CA PRO A 664 -51.49 -19.14 -31.73
C PRO A 664 -50.73 -18.21 -30.77
N GLY A 665 -49.43 -18.45 -30.59
CA GLY A 665 -48.54 -17.70 -29.68
C GLY A 665 -48.63 -18.08 -28.19
N SER A 666 -49.56 -18.96 -27.79
CA SER A 666 -49.60 -19.55 -26.44
C SER A 666 -48.67 -20.77 -26.32
N LEU A 667 -48.25 -21.10 -25.10
CA LEU A 667 -47.43 -22.29 -24.82
C LEU A 667 -48.18 -23.59 -25.18
N LEU A 668 -49.46 -23.69 -24.82
CA LEU A 668 -50.31 -24.85 -25.15
C LEU A 668 -50.43 -25.05 -26.68
N PHE A 669 -50.49 -23.96 -27.47
CA PHE A 669 -50.43 -24.05 -28.93
C PHE A 669 -49.06 -24.51 -29.42
N ALA A 670 -47.96 -23.99 -28.87
CA ALA A 670 -46.61 -24.39 -29.26
C ALA A 670 -46.36 -25.89 -28.98
N VAL A 671 -46.70 -26.37 -27.78
CA VAL A 671 -46.60 -27.81 -27.42
C VAL A 671 -47.46 -28.67 -28.36
N ALA A 672 -48.70 -28.25 -28.67
CA ALA A 672 -49.60 -29.01 -29.54
C ALA A 672 -49.20 -29.06 -31.03
N HIS A 673 -48.25 -28.22 -31.48
CA HIS A 673 -47.76 -28.18 -32.86
C HIS A 673 -46.26 -28.53 -32.99
N ALA A 674 -45.58 -28.77 -31.86
CA ALA A 674 -44.22 -29.28 -31.84
C ALA A 674 -44.14 -30.68 -32.47
N SER A 675 -42.95 -31.03 -32.93
CA SER A 675 -42.59 -32.37 -33.37
C SER A 675 -41.20 -32.72 -32.82
N ASN A 676 -40.78 -33.97 -32.97
CA ASN A 676 -39.49 -34.41 -32.43
C ASN A 676 -38.34 -33.52 -32.94
N ASN A 677 -37.41 -33.20 -32.02
CA ASN A 677 -36.30 -32.23 -32.15
C ASN A 677 -36.67 -30.74 -32.03
N ASP A 678 -37.95 -30.35 -32.06
CA ASP A 678 -38.32 -28.92 -31.99
C ASP A 678 -37.95 -28.24 -30.66
N VAL A 679 -37.79 -26.92 -30.74
CA VAL A 679 -37.51 -26.05 -29.59
C VAL A 679 -38.67 -25.05 -29.42
N ILE A 680 -38.99 -24.74 -28.17
CA ILE A 680 -39.95 -23.71 -27.77
C ILE A 680 -39.17 -22.61 -27.03
N THR A 681 -39.36 -21.36 -27.46
CA THR A 681 -38.71 -20.17 -26.89
C THR A 681 -39.75 -19.12 -26.48
N PHE A 682 -39.36 -18.17 -25.63
CA PHE A 682 -40.29 -17.20 -25.04
C PHE A 682 -39.86 -15.75 -25.34
N ALA A 683 -40.72 -15.01 -26.05
CA ALA A 683 -40.61 -13.57 -26.27
C ALA A 683 -41.88 -12.88 -25.73
N LEU A 684 -42.06 -12.93 -24.41
CA LEU A 684 -43.19 -12.32 -23.73
C LEU A 684 -43.03 -10.78 -23.67
N PRO A 685 -44.14 -10.01 -23.58
CA PRO A 685 -44.07 -8.54 -23.67
C PRO A 685 -43.29 -7.86 -22.54
N GLU A 686 -43.30 -8.46 -21.34
CA GLU A 686 -42.64 -7.97 -20.13
C GLU A 686 -42.11 -9.17 -19.32
N TYR A 687 -41.11 -8.94 -18.48
CA TYR A 687 -40.57 -9.93 -17.51
C TYR A 687 -40.30 -9.24 -16.16
N PRO A 688 -40.43 -9.94 -15.01
CA PRO A 688 -40.81 -11.35 -14.87
C PRO A 688 -42.27 -11.63 -15.26
N ALA A 689 -42.54 -12.84 -15.74
CA ALA A 689 -43.81 -13.24 -16.34
C ALA A 689 -44.31 -14.58 -15.79
N VAL A 690 -45.65 -14.72 -15.72
CA VAL A 690 -46.32 -15.96 -15.31
C VAL A 690 -47.19 -16.48 -16.45
N ILE A 691 -47.01 -17.74 -16.82
CA ILE A 691 -47.90 -18.50 -17.72
C ILE A 691 -48.70 -19.47 -16.83
N ARG A 692 -50.00 -19.25 -16.69
CA ARG A 692 -50.88 -20.16 -15.93
C ARG A 692 -51.33 -21.33 -16.81
N VAL A 693 -51.22 -22.56 -16.30
CA VAL A 693 -51.72 -23.77 -16.96
C VAL A 693 -53.19 -23.93 -16.58
N PRO A 694 -54.16 -23.79 -17.50
CA PRO A 694 -55.56 -23.75 -17.09
C PRO A 694 -56.08 -25.17 -16.81
N ALA A 695 -56.48 -25.44 -15.57
CA ALA A 695 -56.95 -26.76 -15.10
C ALA A 695 -58.01 -27.44 -15.98
N ALA A 696 -58.79 -26.67 -16.75
CA ALA A 696 -59.77 -27.18 -17.71
C ALA A 696 -59.17 -28.00 -18.88
N PHE A 697 -57.85 -27.88 -19.13
CA PHE A 697 -57.13 -28.69 -20.13
C PHE A 697 -56.32 -29.84 -19.53
N GLY A 698 -56.04 -29.81 -18.21
CA GLY A 698 -55.11 -30.73 -17.55
C GLY A 698 -53.63 -30.47 -17.90
N PRO A 699 -52.71 -31.36 -17.48
CA PRO A 699 -51.27 -31.20 -17.73
C PRO A 699 -50.92 -31.29 -19.22
N MET A 700 -49.91 -30.52 -19.62
CA MET A 700 -49.39 -30.54 -20.99
C MET A 700 -48.54 -31.80 -21.22
N VAL A 701 -49.05 -32.71 -22.05
CA VAL A 701 -48.38 -33.98 -22.37
C VAL A 701 -47.29 -33.77 -23.42
N LEU A 702 -46.03 -34.01 -23.04
CA LEU A 702 -44.87 -33.94 -23.90
C LEU A 702 -44.62 -35.31 -24.54
N ALA A 703 -45.42 -35.61 -25.56
CA ALA A 703 -45.37 -36.84 -26.35
C ALA A 703 -44.39 -36.78 -27.53
N ALA A 704 -43.74 -35.63 -27.74
CA ALA A 704 -42.65 -35.44 -28.69
C ALA A 704 -41.37 -35.03 -27.95
N SER A 705 -40.21 -35.48 -28.42
CA SER A 705 -38.91 -35.14 -27.85
C SER A 705 -38.54 -33.70 -28.21
N LEU A 706 -38.49 -32.79 -27.24
CA LEU A 706 -38.47 -31.33 -27.47
C LEU A 706 -37.72 -30.55 -26.37
N THR A 707 -37.37 -29.29 -26.66
CA THR A 707 -36.67 -28.40 -25.71
C THR A 707 -37.47 -27.13 -25.41
N LEU A 708 -37.67 -26.77 -24.13
CA LEU A 708 -38.15 -25.44 -23.72
C LEU A 708 -36.96 -24.62 -23.22
N LYS A 709 -36.67 -23.48 -23.85
CA LYS A 709 -35.64 -22.52 -23.40
C LYS A 709 -36.29 -21.23 -22.89
N GLY A 710 -36.39 -21.12 -21.57
CA GLY A 710 -36.77 -19.90 -20.88
C GLY A 710 -35.62 -18.89 -20.76
N PRO A 711 -35.93 -17.62 -20.39
CA PRO A 711 -34.95 -16.53 -20.30
C PRO A 711 -34.17 -16.46 -18.98
N GLY A 712 -34.50 -17.32 -18.01
CA GLY A 712 -34.01 -17.33 -16.63
C GLY A 712 -35.13 -17.75 -15.67
N ALA A 713 -34.84 -18.57 -14.66
CA ALA A 713 -35.85 -19.02 -13.71
C ALA A 713 -36.37 -17.86 -12.82
N ASP A 714 -35.58 -16.81 -12.63
CA ASP A 714 -35.99 -15.54 -12.02
C ASP A 714 -36.97 -14.72 -12.89
N LEU A 715 -37.09 -15.04 -14.19
CA LEU A 715 -37.87 -14.27 -15.15
C LEU A 715 -39.16 -14.96 -15.63
N LEU A 716 -39.20 -16.28 -15.72
CA LEU A 716 -40.35 -17.00 -16.28
C LEU A 716 -40.83 -18.10 -15.35
N THR A 717 -42.06 -17.93 -14.83
CA THR A 717 -42.78 -18.97 -14.10
C THR A 717 -43.88 -19.55 -14.98
N ILE A 718 -43.92 -20.87 -15.09
CA ILE A 718 -45.10 -21.62 -15.52
C ILE A 718 -45.76 -22.10 -14.23
N SER A 719 -47.05 -21.80 -14.01
CA SER A 719 -47.74 -22.10 -12.74
C SER A 719 -48.99 -22.95 -12.91
N GLY A 720 -49.22 -23.86 -11.96
CA GLY A 720 -50.43 -24.71 -11.85
C GLY A 720 -51.59 -24.04 -11.10
N ASP A 721 -51.33 -22.94 -10.40
CA ASP A 721 -52.32 -21.94 -9.98
C ASP A 721 -52.96 -21.35 -11.25
N SER A 722 -54.22 -21.71 -11.52
CA SER A 722 -54.90 -21.43 -12.79
C SER A 722 -55.54 -20.05 -12.83
N ASP A 723 -56.05 -19.55 -11.70
CA ASP A 723 -56.84 -18.31 -11.65
C ASP A 723 -56.14 -17.12 -10.93
N GLY A 724 -55.19 -17.41 -10.06
CA GLY A 724 -54.35 -16.44 -9.37
C GLY A 724 -54.69 -16.13 -7.91
N ASP A 725 -55.44 -16.99 -7.21
CA ASP A 725 -55.68 -16.83 -5.77
C ASP A 725 -54.47 -17.20 -4.89
N GLY A 726 -53.60 -18.11 -5.37
CA GLY A 726 -52.36 -18.53 -4.73
C GLY A 726 -52.27 -20.03 -4.42
N ASP A 727 -53.40 -20.75 -4.43
CA ASP A 727 -53.44 -22.21 -4.26
C ASP A 727 -53.16 -22.92 -5.61
N ALA A 728 -52.92 -24.24 -5.57
CA ALA A 728 -52.56 -25.04 -6.74
C ALA A 728 -53.79 -25.77 -7.33
N ASP A 729 -54.11 -25.57 -8.61
CA ASP A 729 -55.28 -26.22 -9.26
C ASP A 729 -54.92 -27.48 -10.06
N THR A 730 -53.73 -27.55 -10.65
CA THR A 730 -53.42 -28.58 -11.66
C THR A 730 -51.94 -28.93 -11.78
N GLN A 731 -51.64 -30.10 -12.35
CA GLN A 731 -50.30 -30.52 -12.73
C GLN A 731 -49.89 -29.82 -14.04
N LEU A 732 -48.62 -29.45 -14.19
CA LEU A 732 -48.18 -28.62 -15.31
C LEU A 732 -47.84 -29.46 -16.55
N PHE A 733 -47.12 -30.58 -16.37
CA PHE A 733 -46.61 -31.41 -17.47
C PHE A 733 -46.65 -32.91 -17.18
N VAL A 734 -46.75 -33.71 -18.25
CA VAL A 734 -46.44 -35.15 -18.24
C VAL A 734 -45.43 -35.45 -19.34
N VAL A 735 -44.26 -35.98 -18.98
CA VAL A 735 -43.17 -36.29 -19.92
C VAL A 735 -43.29 -37.74 -20.39
N GLN A 736 -43.50 -37.94 -21.69
CA GLN A 736 -43.62 -39.28 -22.31
C GLN A 736 -42.48 -39.59 -23.30
N ALA A 737 -41.74 -38.57 -23.75
CA ALA A 737 -40.58 -38.63 -24.63
C ALA A 737 -39.38 -37.91 -23.98
N HIS A 738 -38.35 -37.52 -24.75
CA HIS A 738 -37.19 -36.80 -24.21
C HIS A 738 -37.43 -35.27 -24.17
N ALA A 739 -37.64 -34.71 -22.98
CA ALA A 739 -37.89 -33.29 -22.76
C ALA A 739 -36.71 -32.59 -22.07
N VAL A 740 -36.27 -31.44 -22.61
CA VAL A 740 -35.22 -30.60 -22.01
C VAL A 740 -35.79 -29.25 -21.64
N PHE A 741 -35.81 -28.88 -20.36
CA PHE A 741 -36.15 -27.51 -19.93
C PHE A 741 -34.87 -26.79 -19.47
N GLU A 742 -34.73 -25.54 -19.88
CA GLU A 742 -33.59 -24.68 -19.57
C GLU A 742 -34.07 -23.29 -19.13
N GLY A 743 -33.58 -22.78 -17.99
CA GLY A 743 -33.79 -21.39 -17.58
C GLY A 743 -35.24 -20.97 -17.32
N LEU A 744 -36.03 -21.77 -16.59
CA LEU A 744 -37.40 -21.41 -16.21
C LEU A 744 -37.80 -21.97 -14.83
N THR A 745 -38.85 -21.40 -14.23
CA THR A 745 -39.48 -21.87 -12.99
C THR A 745 -40.77 -22.61 -13.31
N LEU A 746 -40.99 -23.75 -12.63
CA LEU A 746 -42.30 -24.39 -12.48
C LEU A 746 -42.81 -24.13 -11.06
N ALA A 747 -44.07 -23.74 -10.89
CA ALA A 747 -44.61 -23.39 -9.56
C ALA A 747 -46.04 -23.89 -9.32
N GLN A 748 -46.42 -24.03 -8.04
CA GLN A 748 -47.79 -24.24 -7.57
C GLN A 748 -48.56 -25.33 -8.38
N GLY A 749 -47.88 -26.44 -8.69
CA GLY A 749 -48.52 -27.60 -9.30
C GLY A 749 -49.11 -28.53 -8.25
N THR A 750 -50.24 -29.18 -8.56
CA THR A 750 -50.81 -30.25 -7.70
C THR A 750 -51.15 -31.52 -8.47
N ALA A 751 -50.80 -32.67 -7.90
CA ALA A 751 -50.99 -33.99 -8.50
C ALA A 751 -51.12 -35.10 -7.43
N ALA A 752 -51.42 -36.33 -7.86
CA ALA A 752 -51.18 -37.51 -7.02
C ALA A 752 -49.67 -37.87 -6.97
N PHE A 753 -49.01 -37.80 -8.14
CA PHE A 753 -47.61 -38.10 -8.36
C PHE A 753 -46.98 -36.94 -9.13
N GLY A 754 -45.90 -36.33 -8.61
CA GLY A 754 -45.17 -35.29 -9.34
C GLY A 754 -45.96 -33.97 -9.46
N GLY A 755 -46.04 -33.18 -8.38
CA GLY A 755 -46.90 -31.99 -8.30
C GLY A 755 -46.77 -31.04 -9.50
N ALA A 756 -45.54 -30.79 -9.96
CA ALA A 756 -45.31 -30.08 -11.22
C ALA A 756 -45.29 -31.02 -12.45
N VAL A 757 -44.56 -32.14 -12.35
CA VAL A 757 -44.23 -33.00 -13.50
C VAL A 757 -44.26 -34.48 -13.11
N SER A 758 -44.96 -35.32 -13.88
CA SER A 758 -44.74 -36.77 -13.89
C SER A 758 -43.93 -37.18 -15.12
N VAL A 759 -42.90 -38.00 -14.93
CA VAL A 759 -42.06 -38.57 -16.00
C VAL A 759 -42.38 -40.06 -16.12
N ALA A 760 -43.18 -40.42 -17.12
CA ALA A 760 -43.60 -41.79 -17.38
C ALA A 760 -42.40 -42.69 -17.73
N GLN A 761 -42.56 -44.01 -17.66
CA GLN A 761 -41.48 -44.99 -17.87
C GLN A 761 -40.69 -44.83 -19.20
N SER A 762 -41.31 -44.31 -20.28
CA SER A 762 -40.65 -44.02 -21.57
C SER A 762 -40.03 -42.62 -21.67
N GLY A 763 -40.27 -41.77 -20.67
CA GLY A 763 -39.82 -40.38 -20.63
C GLY A 763 -38.37 -40.24 -20.16
N SER A 764 -37.72 -39.19 -20.67
CA SER A 764 -36.43 -38.73 -20.15
C SER A 764 -36.49 -37.22 -19.98
N PHE A 765 -36.28 -36.74 -18.76
CA PHE A 765 -36.43 -35.33 -18.43
C PHE A 765 -35.07 -34.73 -18.06
N VAL A 766 -34.73 -33.59 -18.67
CA VAL A 766 -33.47 -32.88 -18.42
C VAL A 766 -33.80 -31.45 -17.99
N LEU A 767 -33.44 -31.09 -16.76
CA LEU A 767 -33.56 -29.76 -16.21
C LEU A 767 -32.19 -29.08 -16.16
N LYS A 768 -32.09 -27.84 -16.64
CA LYS A 768 -30.86 -27.03 -16.62
C LYS A 768 -31.15 -25.62 -16.13
N ALA A 769 -30.54 -25.20 -15.03
CA ALA A 769 -30.74 -23.84 -14.50
C ALA A 769 -32.23 -23.49 -14.26
N CYS A 770 -33.03 -24.50 -13.88
CA CYS A 770 -34.46 -24.39 -13.64
C CYS A 770 -34.78 -24.42 -12.14
N ALA A 771 -35.89 -23.80 -11.75
CA ALA A 771 -36.45 -23.96 -10.41
C ALA A 771 -37.78 -24.73 -10.46
N ILE A 772 -38.09 -25.49 -9.42
CA ILE A 772 -39.43 -26.05 -9.18
C ILE A 772 -39.81 -25.80 -7.73
N VAL A 773 -40.88 -25.02 -7.53
CA VAL A 773 -41.19 -24.43 -6.22
C VAL A 773 -42.65 -24.54 -5.80
N ASP A 774 -42.87 -24.70 -4.50
CA ASP A 774 -44.17 -24.65 -3.82
C ASP A 774 -45.24 -25.63 -4.36
N CYS A 775 -44.81 -26.68 -5.08
CA CYS A 775 -45.69 -27.72 -5.63
C CYS A 775 -46.08 -28.77 -4.58
N GLU A 776 -47.18 -29.47 -4.82
CA GLU A 776 -47.80 -30.41 -3.90
C GLU A 776 -48.11 -31.75 -4.58
N ALA A 777 -47.84 -32.86 -3.88
CA ALA A 777 -48.30 -34.18 -4.28
C ALA A 777 -49.07 -34.88 -3.15
N ALA A 778 -50.08 -35.66 -3.52
CA ALA A 778 -50.81 -36.49 -2.56
C ALA A 778 -50.00 -37.72 -2.12
N GLU A 779 -49.31 -38.39 -3.04
CA GLU A 779 -48.63 -39.67 -2.79
C GLU A 779 -47.10 -39.55 -2.89
N TYR A 780 -46.54 -39.17 -4.04
CA TYR A 780 -45.08 -39.14 -4.25
C TYR A 780 -44.63 -37.92 -5.04
N GLY A 781 -43.42 -37.42 -4.76
CA GLY A 781 -42.74 -36.42 -5.59
C GLY A 781 -43.43 -35.06 -5.57
N GLY A 782 -43.26 -34.28 -4.50
CA GLY A 782 -43.92 -32.97 -4.36
C GLY A 782 -43.66 -32.02 -5.54
N ALA A 783 -42.48 -32.10 -6.18
CA ALA A 783 -42.18 -31.46 -7.45
C ALA A 783 -42.27 -32.42 -8.65
N ILE A 784 -41.52 -33.53 -8.62
CA ILE A 784 -41.40 -34.48 -9.74
C ILE A 784 -41.55 -35.92 -9.25
N ASP A 785 -42.32 -36.71 -9.99
CA ASP A 785 -42.30 -38.17 -9.90
C ASP A 785 -41.70 -38.80 -11.17
N VAL A 786 -40.86 -39.82 -11.01
CA VAL A 786 -40.00 -40.37 -12.05
C VAL A 786 -40.10 -41.90 -12.13
N GLU A 787 -40.90 -42.39 -13.08
CA GLU A 787 -40.81 -43.76 -13.60
C GLU A 787 -39.72 -43.89 -14.69
N GLY A 788 -39.51 -42.80 -15.45
CA GLY A 788 -38.52 -42.70 -16.53
C GLY A 788 -37.12 -42.37 -16.02
N SER A 789 -36.43 -41.43 -16.68
CA SER A 789 -35.11 -40.93 -16.25
C SER A 789 -35.10 -39.42 -16.01
N LEU A 790 -34.29 -38.95 -15.05
CA LEU A 790 -34.10 -37.53 -14.75
C LEU A 790 -32.61 -37.14 -14.75
N ARG A 791 -32.28 -36.04 -15.42
CA ARG A 791 -31.06 -35.27 -15.17
C ARG A 791 -31.43 -33.87 -14.66
N ALA A 792 -31.08 -33.55 -13.42
CA ALA A 792 -31.19 -32.21 -12.87
C ALA A 792 -29.80 -31.56 -12.74
N GLU A 793 -29.59 -30.42 -13.40
CA GLU A 793 -28.31 -29.72 -13.44
C GLU A 793 -28.49 -28.24 -13.10
N LYS A 794 -27.79 -27.76 -12.07
CA LYS A 794 -27.95 -26.39 -11.52
C LYS A 794 -29.40 -26.02 -11.16
N CYS A 795 -30.16 -26.96 -10.60
CA CYS A 795 -31.57 -26.72 -10.30
C CYS A 795 -31.80 -26.20 -8.88
N TYR A 796 -32.97 -25.61 -8.65
CA TYR A 796 -33.44 -25.21 -7.33
C TYR A 796 -34.81 -25.81 -7.04
N PHE A 797 -34.88 -26.71 -6.06
CA PHE A 797 -36.13 -27.34 -5.63
C PHE A 797 -36.47 -26.81 -4.24
N ALA A 798 -37.58 -26.11 -4.07
CA ALA A 798 -37.94 -25.58 -2.74
C ALA A 798 -39.42 -25.45 -2.42
N GLY A 799 -39.77 -25.63 -1.13
CA GLY A 799 -41.15 -25.50 -0.64
C GLY A 799 -42.11 -26.59 -1.14
N ASN A 800 -41.62 -27.55 -1.93
CA ASN A 800 -42.43 -28.65 -2.45
C ASN A 800 -42.76 -29.65 -1.34
N ARG A 801 -43.94 -30.28 -1.40
CA ARG A 801 -44.46 -31.10 -0.29
C ARG A 801 -45.28 -32.32 -0.71
N VAL A 802 -45.26 -33.35 0.13
CA VAL A 802 -46.17 -34.51 0.11
C VAL A 802 -47.07 -34.48 1.34
N ILE A 803 -48.40 -34.52 1.16
CA ILE A 803 -49.36 -34.06 2.20
C ILE A 803 -50.40 -35.07 2.71
N ALA A 804 -50.61 -36.23 2.08
CA ALA A 804 -51.75 -37.10 2.40
C ALA A 804 -51.44 -38.27 3.36
N MET A 805 -52.47 -38.75 4.08
CA MET A 805 -52.44 -39.87 5.05
C MET A 805 -52.15 -41.28 4.47
N SER A 806 -51.66 -41.33 3.23
CA SER A 806 -51.19 -42.54 2.55
C SER A 806 -49.78 -42.31 2.01
N GLY A 807 -49.02 -41.44 2.68
CA GLY A 807 -47.84 -40.77 2.13
C GLY A 807 -46.81 -41.75 1.56
N GLY A 808 -46.36 -41.47 0.34
CA GLY A 808 -45.16 -42.05 -0.22
C GLY A 808 -43.93 -41.31 0.30
N GLY A 809 -43.01 -40.97 -0.61
CA GLY A 809 -41.79 -40.25 -0.30
C GLY A 809 -41.39 -39.23 -1.37
N GLY A 810 -40.34 -38.47 -1.08
CA GLY A 810 -39.78 -37.48 -2.01
C GLY A 810 -40.51 -36.16 -1.94
N GLY A 811 -40.25 -35.35 -0.91
CA GLY A 811 -40.86 -34.02 -0.76
C GLY A 811 -40.58 -33.10 -1.95
N ALA A 812 -39.46 -33.29 -2.66
CA ALA A 812 -39.26 -32.76 -4.01
C ALA A 812 -39.34 -33.85 -5.09
N ILE A 813 -38.51 -34.88 -5.04
CA ILE A 813 -38.37 -35.86 -6.13
C ILE A 813 -38.57 -37.29 -5.61
N SER A 814 -39.47 -38.03 -6.25
CA SER A 814 -39.55 -39.49 -6.13
C SER A 814 -38.98 -40.16 -7.39
N PHE A 815 -38.18 -41.20 -7.17
CA PHE A 815 -37.80 -42.16 -8.20
C PHE A 815 -38.47 -43.50 -7.90
N TYR A 816 -39.23 -44.00 -8.87
CA TYR A 816 -39.78 -45.36 -8.90
C TYR A 816 -39.51 -45.95 -10.29
N SER A 817 -38.23 -46.15 -10.60
CA SER A 817 -37.71 -46.24 -11.97
C SER A 817 -36.82 -47.47 -12.19
N PRO A 818 -36.63 -47.92 -13.45
CA PRO A 818 -35.59 -48.87 -13.86
C PRO A 818 -34.42 -48.20 -14.62
N HIS A 819 -34.28 -46.87 -14.54
CA HIS A 819 -33.35 -46.07 -15.34
C HIS A 819 -32.49 -45.12 -14.49
N ASP A 820 -31.18 -45.21 -14.68
CA ASP A 820 -30.19 -44.37 -13.99
C ASP A 820 -30.49 -42.87 -14.15
N SER A 821 -30.30 -42.12 -13.06
CA SER A 821 -30.61 -40.69 -12.98
C SER A 821 -29.50 -39.90 -12.29
N VAL A 822 -29.40 -38.61 -12.60
CA VAL A 822 -28.27 -37.75 -12.18
C VAL A 822 -28.76 -36.42 -11.66
N ILE A 823 -28.36 -36.06 -10.44
CA ILE A 823 -28.60 -34.75 -9.84
C ILE A 823 -27.24 -34.10 -9.56
N VAL A 824 -27.01 -32.93 -10.14
CA VAL A 824 -25.70 -32.27 -10.11
C VAL A 824 -25.82 -30.75 -9.95
N ASN A 825 -24.93 -30.15 -9.16
CA ASN A 825 -24.84 -28.70 -8.91
C ASN A 825 -26.16 -28.09 -8.36
N THR A 826 -27.02 -28.90 -7.72
CA THR A 826 -28.44 -28.60 -7.45
C THR A 826 -28.70 -28.33 -5.97
N THR A 827 -29.59 -27.38 -5.67
CA THR A 827 -29.97 -27.02 -4.29
C THR A 827 -31.40 -27.48 -3.98
N PHE A 828 -31.59 -28.13 -2.83
CA PHE A 828 -32.87 -28.53 -2.27
C PHE A 828 -33.10 -27.78 -0.95
N SER A 829 -34.13 -26.94 -0.87
CA SER A 829 -34.43 -26.13 0.32
C SER A 829 -35.86 -26.30 0.79
N SER A 830 -36.07 -26.55 2.09
CA SER A 830 -37.41 -26.46 2.71
C SER A 830 -38.49 -27.38 2.12
N ASN A 831 -38.12 -28.43 1.37
CA ASN A 831 -39.06 -29.43 0.86
C ASN A 831 -39.50 -30.38 1.99
N ARG A 832 -40.69 -30.96 1.90
CA ARG A 832 -41.35 -31.66 3.03
C ARG A 832 -42.04 -32.97 2.66
N VAL A 833 -41.89 -33.97 3.52
CA VAL A 833 -42.90 -35.02 3.71
C VAL A 833 -43.65 -34.69 5.00
N GLU A 834 -44.94 -34.33 4.89
CA GLU A 834 -45.72 -33.79 6.02
C GLU A 834 -46.49 -34.86 6.81
N ASP A 835 -46.76 -36.02 6.21
CA ASP A 835 -47.37 -37.16 6.91
C ASP A 835 -46.33 -37.97 7.70
N ALA A 836 -46.58 -38.17 8.99
CA ALA A 836 -45.80 -39.06 9.85
C ALA A 836 -46.00 -40.56 9.52
N GLY A 837 -46.99 -40.89 8.68
CA GLY A 837 -47.15 -42.20 8.05
C GLY A 837 -46.35 -42.41 6.76
N GLY A 838 -45.65 -41.38 6.25
CA GLY A 838 -44.93 -41.43 4.98
C GLY A 838 -43.69 -42.33 4.98
N TYR A 839 -43.14 -42.61 3.79
CA TYR A 839 -41.88 -43.34 3.62
C TYR A 839 -40.64 -42.45 3.71
N GLY A 840 -40.80 -41.12 3.71
CA GLY A 840 -39.73 -40.16 3.94
C GLY A 840 -38.94 -39.75 2.70
N GLY A 841 -37.72 -39.23 2.89
CA GLY A 841 -36.99 -38.52 1.84
C GLY A 841 -37.55 -37.11 1.65
N GLY A 842 -37.33 -36.24 2.65
CA GLY A 842 -37.86 -34.86 2.69
C GLY A 842 -37.50 -34.02 1.45
N ALA A 843 -36.39 -34.31 0.79
CA ALA A 843 -36.13 -33.87 -0.58
C ALA A 843 -36.26 -35.02 -1.60
N VAL A 844 -35.54 -36.13 -1.44
CA VAL A 844 -35.42 -37.20 -2.47
C VAL A 844 -35.72 -38.60 -1.91
N TYR A 845 -36.55 -39.35 -2.63
CA TYR A 845 -36.86 -40.77 -2.39
C TYR A 845 -36.42 -41.63 -3.58
N VAL A 846 -35.79 -42.78 -3.32
CA VAL A 846 -35.24 -43.67 -4.36
C VAL A 846 -35.68 -45.12 -4.17
N GLU A 847 -36.48 -45.63 -5.11
CA GLU A 847 -36.90 -47.03 -5.21
C GLU A 847 -36.87 -47.52 -6.67
N ARG A 848 -36.75 -48.84 -6.86
CA ARG A 848 -36.78 -49.50 -8.17
C ARG A 848 -38.22 -49.87 -8.58
N LEU A 849 -38.55 -49.65 -9.87
CA LEU A 849 -39.84 -50.04 -10.45
C LEU A 849 -40.04 -51.57 -10.52
N ASN A 850 -38.96 -52.31 -10.73
CA ASN A 850 -38.95 -53.76 -10.94
C ASN A 850 -37.57 -54.33 -10.57
N ASP A 851 -37.21 -55.55 -11.01
CA ASP A 851 -35.95 -56.21 -10.62
C ASP A 851 -34.67 -55.60 -11.24
N ALA A 852 -34.80 -54.64 -12.16
CA ALA A 852 -33.70 -53.77 -12.59
C ALA A 852 -33.09 -52.96 -11.43
N SER A 853 -31.86 -52.50 -11.59
CA SER A 853 -31.21 -51.56 -10.66
C SER A 853 -31.66 -50.13 -10.93
N MET A 854 -31.94 -49.40 -9.85
CA MET A 854 -32.12 -47.94 -9.89
C MET A 854 -30.86 -47.29 -9.33
N ASN A 855 -30.07 -46.59 -10.15
CA ASN A 855 -28.88 -45.87 -9.69
C ASN A 855 -29.08 -44.35 -9.77
N LEU A 856 -29.00 -43.68 -8.62
CA LEU A 856 -28.98 -42.22 -8.53
C LEU A 856 -27.55 -41.71 -8.27
N SER A 857 -27.03 -40.83 -9.12
CA SER A 857 -25.81 -40.07 -8.82
C SER A 857 -26.17 -38.69 -8.28
N VAL A 858 -25.61 -38.33 -7.12
CA VAL A 858 -25.76 -37.01 -6.48
C VAL A 858 -24.37 -36.40 -6.29
N THR A 859 -24.03 -35.42 -7.12
CA THR A 859 -22.68 -34.81 -7.12
C THR A 859 -22.78 -33.30 -6.97
N HIS A 860 -22.00 -32.71 -6.05
CA HIS A 860 -22.00 -31.27 -5.81
C HIS A 860 -23.42 -30.72 -5.57
N CYS A 861 -24.17 -31.28 -4.62
CA CYS A 861 -25.50 -30.79 -4.27
C CYS A 861 -25.53 -30.14 -2.87
N THR A 862 -26.52 -29.29 -2.62
CA THR A 862 -26.76 -28.69 -1.30
C THR A 862 -28.19 -28.99 -0.85
N PHE A 863 -28.33 -29.74 0.25
CA PHE A 863 -29.60 -29.98 0.93
C PHE A 863 -29.62 -29.17 2.23
N ALA A 864 -30.58 -28.25 2.39
CA ALA A 864 -30.66 -27.42 3.60
C ALA A 864 -32.10 -27.03 4.00
N GLY A 865 -32.47 -27.30 5.25
CA GLY A 865 -33.79 -27.01 5.80
C GLY A 865 -34.97 -27.87 5.27
N ASN A 866 -34.72 -28.91 4.46
CA ASN A 866 -35.74 -29.91 4.14
C ASN A 866 -36.12 -30.71 5.39
N ALA A 867 -37.33 -31.29 5.41
CA ALA A 867 -37.87 -31.99 6.57
C ALA A 867 -38.70 -33.23 6.21
N ASP A 868 -38.75 -34.19 7.12
CA ASP A 868 -39.49 -35.44 6.98
C ASP A 868 -40.19 -35.78 8.31
N ALA A 869 -41.52 -35.75 8.31
CA ALA A 869 -42.36 -36.03 9.48
C ALA A 869 -42.38 -37.53 9.87
N SER A 870 -42.02 -38.44 8.97
CA SER A 870 -41.88 -39.88 9.28
C SER A 870 -40.63 -40.18 10.11
N GLY A 871 -39.63 -39.29 10.06
CA GLY A 871 -38.36 -39.44 10.75
C GLY A 871 -37.39 -40.44 10.08
N HIS A 872 -37.60 -40.79 8.81
CA HIS A 872 -36.71 -41.66 8.05
C HIS A 872 -35.48 -40.91 7.54
N ALA A 873 -35.64 -39.97 6.61
CA ALA A 873 -34.56 -39.13 6.10
C ALA A 873 -35.04 -37.78 5.56
N SER A 874 -34.43 -36.68 6.00
CA SER A 874 -34.77 -35.33 5.54
C SER A 874 -34.23 -34.98 4.15
N ALA A 875 -33.05 -35.49 3.77
CA ALA A 875 -32.44 -35.20 2.45
C ALA A 875 -32.69 -36.34 1.44
N VAL A 876 -32.13 -37.53 1.68
CA VAL A 876 -32.15 -38.65 0.72
C VAL A 876 -32.51 -39.97 1.41
N PHE A 877 -33.56 -40.63 0.93
CA PHE A 877 -33.96 -41.97 1.38
C PHE A 877 -33.85 -42.99 0.25
N VAL A 878 -33.35 -44.19 0.55
CA VAL A 878 -33.19 -45.29 -0.42
C VAL A 878 -33.89 -46.55 0.07
N VAL A 879 -34.71 -47.18 -0.77
CA VAL A 879 -35.57 -48.32 -0.42
C VAL A 879 -35.35 -49.49 -1.36
N GLY A 880 -35.09 -50.66 -0.78
CA GLY A 880 -35.08 -51.94 -1.47
C GLY A 880 -33.74 -52.31 -2.11
N GLY A 881 -33.35 -53.57 -2.01
CA GLY A 881 -32.18 -54.10 -2.71
C GLY A 881 -32.29 -53.90 -4.22
N ASN A 882 -31.17 -53.60 -4.86
CA ASN A 882 -31.02 -53.03 -6.21
C ASN A 882 -31.34 -51.52 -6.36
N SER A 883 -31.72 -50.80 -5.31
CA SER A 883 -31.75 -49.33 -5.30
C SER A 883 -30.45 -48.77 -4.72
N PHE A 884 -29.80 -47.84 -5.45
CA PHE A 884 -28.49 -47.28 -5.12
C PHE A 884 -28.49 -45.75 -5.20
N ALA A 885 -27.88 -45.07 -4.22
CA ALA A 885 -27.53 -43.65 -4.33
C ALA A 885 -26.03 -43.44 -4.08
N THR A 886 -25.34 -42.79 -5.03
CA THR A 886 -23.91 -42.47 -4.94
C THR A 886 -23.73 -40.98 -4.71
N LEU A 887 -23.17 -40.61 -3.55
CA LEU A 887 -22.97 -39.22 -3.13
C LEU A 887 -21.51 -38.79 -3.22
N LYS A 888 -21.28 -37.65 -3.86
CA LYS A 888 -19.96 -37.03 -4.01
C LYS A 888 -20.01 -35.54 -3.72
N SER A 889 -19.08 -35.08 -2.87
CA SER A 889 -18.79 -33.66 -2.65
C SER A 889 -20.05 -32.80 -2.36
N THR A 890 -21.01 -33.40 -1.66
CA THR A 890 -22.36 -32.87 -1.42
C THR A 890 -22.50 -32.40 0.03
N VAL A 891 -23.21 -31.29 0.22
CA VAL A 891 -23.50 -30.70 1.54
C VAL A 891 -24.91 -31.09 1.96
N LEU A 892 -25.03 -31.60 3.20
CA LEU A 892 -26.30 -31.92 3.84
C LEU A 892 -26.37 -31.19 5.18
N SER A 893 -27.31 -30.25 5.30
CA SER A 893 -27.58 -29.49 6.52
C SER A 893 -29.09 -29.36 6.75
N ASP A 894 -29.77 -30.50 6.73
CA ASP A 894 -31.21 -30.57 6.94
C ASP A 894 -31.54 -30.72 8.42
N TYR A 895 -32.71 -30.22 8.81
CA TYR A 895 -33.18 -30.28 10.19
C TYR A 895 -34.21 -31.37 10.34
N SER A 896 -34.10 -32.18 11.39
CA SER A 896 -35.16 -33.11 11.77
C SER A 896 -35.66 -32.86 13.19
N GLU A 897 -36.97 -32.88 13.33
CA GLU A 897 -37.71 -32.61 14.57
C GLU A 897 -37.88 -33.88 15.44
N VAL A 898 -37.41 -35.04 14.96
CA VAL A 898 -37.60 -36.36 15.59
C VAL A 898 -36.27 -36.94 16.11
N ASP A 899 -36.24 -37.33 17.39
CA ASP A 899 -35.08 -37.96 18.03
C ASP A 899 -34.62 -39.22 17.28
N GLY A 900 -33.48 -39.13 16.59
CA GLY A 900 -32.82 -40.25 15.90
C GLY A 900 -33.06 -40.36 14.39
N ALA A 901 -33.81 -39.42 13.81
CA ALA A 901 -33.91 -39.22 12.37
C ALA A 901 -32.59 -38.70 11.76
N ARG A 902 -32.43 -38.78 10.43
CA ARG A 902 -31.17 -38.53 9.73
C ARG A 902 -31.34 -37.64 8.49
N ASN A 903 -30.23 -37.10 7.98
CA ASN A 903 -30.18 -36.52 6.64
C ASN A 903 -30.25 -37.60 5.56
N ILE A 904 -29.62 -38.75 5.80
CA ILE A 904 -29.62 -39.91 4.89
C ILE A 904 -29.96 -41.18 5.67
N ASP A 905 -30.88 -41.98 5.15
CA ASP A 905 -31.14 -43.32 5.66
C ASP A 905 -31.50 -44.31 4.53
N VAL A 906 -31.49 -45.60 4.84
CA VAL A 906 -31.69 -46.67 3.85
C VAL A 906 -32.36 -47.90 4.46
N THR A 907 -33.24 -48.55 3.69
CA THR A 907 -33.99 -49.73 4.13
C THR A 907 -34.10 -50.81 3.05
N GLY A 908 -34.54 -52.02 3.45
CA GLY A 908 -34.90 -53.09 2.53
C GLY A 908 -33.76 -53.68 1.69
N ASP A 909 -32.52 -53.57 2.17
CA ASP A 909 -31.26 -53.94 1.48
C ASP A 909 -30.82 -53.00 0.34
N GLY A 910 -31.39 -51.79 0.26
CA GLY A 910 -30.84 -50.71 -0.59
C GLY A 910 -29.47 -50.23 -0.11
N TRP A 911 -28.80 -49.39 -0.90
CA TRP A 911 -27.40 -48.99 -0.65
C TRP A 911 -27.13 -47.50 -0.89
N VAL A 912 -26.37 -46.86 0.01
CA VAL A 912 -25.76 -45.53 -0.21
C VAL A 912 -24.24 -45.66 -0.29
N VAL A 913 -23.64 -45.14 -1.34
CA VAL A 913 -22.19 -45.15 -1.59
C VAL A 913 -21.66 -43.72 -1.46
N SER A 914 -20.53 -43.53 -0.76
CA SER A 914 -19.81 -42.26 -0.79
C SER A 914 -18.58 -42.35 -1.67
N GLU A 915 -18.48 -41.47 -2.67
CA GLU A 915 -17.23 -41.18 -3.40
C GLU A 915 -16.41 -40.06 -2.74
N GLY A 916 -16.86 -39.53 -1.60
CA GLY A 916 -16.08 -38.63 -0.76
C GLY A 916 -16.31 -37.14 -0.93
N GLY A 917 -15.80 -36.40 0.05
CA GLY A 917 -15.88 -34.94 0.15
C GLY A 917 -17.23 -34.43 0.63
N ASN A 918 -18.11 -35.31 1.10
CA ASN A 918 -19.44 -34.94 1.56
C ASN A 918 -19.36 -34.35 2.98
N VAL A 919 -20.17 -33.33 3.28
CA VAL A 919 -20.20 -32.69 4.60
C VAL A 919 -21.63 -32.74 5.14
N CYS A 920 -21.81 -33.35 6.31
CA CYS A 920 -23.09 -33.61 6.94
C CYS A 920 -23.07 -33.15 8.41
N ASP A 921 -24.08 -32.39 8.85
CA ASP A 921 -24.21 -32.01 10.25
C ASP A 921 -24.57 -33.19 11.18
N ASP A 922 -25.13 -34.28 10.63
CA ASP A 922 -25.38 -35.54 11.34
C ASP A 922 -24.30 -36.62 11.08
N SER A 923 -24.39 -37.74 11.81
CA SER A 923 -23.44 -38.86 11.70
C SER A 923 -23.74 -39.91 10.62
N THR A 924 -24.84 -39.81 9.87
CA THR A 924 -25.34 -40.78 8.86
C THR A 924 -25.28 -42.26 9.25
N ARG A 925 -25.52 -42.61 10.53
CA ARG A 925 -25.49 -43.99 11.03
C ARG A 925 -26.86 -44.67 10.97
N THR A 926 -26.98 -45.75 10.20
CA THR A 926 -28.22 -46.54 10.14
C THR A 926 -28.49 -47.29 11.45
N ALA A 927 -29.76 -47.57 11.74
CA ALA A 927 -30.15 -48.36 12.92
C ALA A 927 -30.14 -49.88 12.68
N TYR A 928 -30.43 -50.34 11.46
CA TYR A 928 -30.59 -51.77 11.13
C TYR A 928 -30.16 -52.11 9.70
N MET A 929 -29.35 -53.17 9.57
CA MET A 929 -29.36 -54.06 8.39
C MET A 929 -29.93 -55.42 8.79
N GLN A 930 -30.48 -56.19 7.85
CA GLN A 930 -31.31 -57.39 8.11
C GLN A 930 -30.52 -58.64 8.54
N ALA A 931 -29.72 -58.53 9.61
CA ALA A 931 -29.02 -59.66 10.23
C ALA A 931 -28.85 -59.53 11.76
N GLY A 932 -29.31 -58.43 12.38
CA GLY A 932 -28.98 -58.11 13.79
C GLY A 932 -27.53 -57.63 13.97
N GLY A 933 -26.90 -57.16 12.90
CA GLY A 933 -25.58 -56.52 12.91
C GLY A 933 -25.62 -55.08 13.40
N LEU A 934 -24.43 -54.52 13.65
CA LEU A 934 -24.23 -53.15 14.15
C LEU A 934 -24.60 -52.09 13.11
N SER A 935 -24.91 -50.87 13.60
CA SER A 935 -25.05 -49.66 12.79
C SER A 935 -23.90 -49.47 11.81
N VAL A 936 -24.24 -49.17 10.56
CA VAL A 936 -23.30 -48.86 9.48
C VAL A 936 -23.36 -47.34 9.23
N TYR A 937 -22.21 -46.71 9.03
CA TYR A 937 -22.13 -45.32 8.55
C TYR A 937 -22.41 -45.34 7.04
N LEU A 938 -23.17 -44.37 6.51
CA LEU A 938 -23.42 -44.27 5.07
C LEU A 938 -22.32 -43.46 4.38
N LEU A 939 -21.96 -42.30 4.94
CA LEU A 939 -20.78 -41.57 4.54
C LEU A 939 -19.54 -42.20 5.19
N THR A 940 -18.69 -42.81 4.37
CA THR A 940 -17.59 -43.71 4.80
C THR A 940 -16.26 -43.42 4.12
N HIS A 941 -16.19 -42.46 3.20
CA HIS A 941 -14.93 -42.13 2.55
C HIS A 941 -14.03 -41.34 3.51
N VAL A 942 -12.71 -41.49 3.38
CA VAL A 942 -11.72 -40.87 4.29
C VAL A 942 -11.70 -39.33 4.26
N SER A 943 -12.44 -38.72 3.33
CA SER A 943 -12.62 -37.27 3.19
C SER A 943 -14.04 -36.78 3.46
N ASP A 944 -14.96 -37.65 3.90
CA ASP A 944 -16.27 -37.22 4.37
C ASP A 944 -16.18 -36.61 5.77
N GLN A 945 -17.00 -35.60 6.04
CA GLN A 945 -17.08 -34.90 7.32
C GLN A 945 -18.49 -35.03 7.89
N THR A 946 -18.69 -36.04 8.73
CA THR A 946 -19.98 -36.31 9.40
C THR A 946 -20.01 -35.76 10.82
N GLY A 947 -21.17 -35.28 11.28
CA GLY A 947 -21.36 -34.73 12.62
C GLY A 947 -20.82 -33.30 12.74
N MET A 948 -20.70 -32.58 11.62
CA MET A 948 -20.08 -31.26 11.58
C MET A 948 -20.89 -30.29 10.72
N ALA A 949 -21.40 -29.23 11.35
CA ALA A 949 -22.23 -28.21 10.70
C ALA A 949 -21.55 -27.62 9.45
N PRO A 950 -22.11 -27.78 8.23
CA PRO A 950 -21.50 -27.29 6.99
C PRO A 950 -21.29 -25.77 6.92
N GLY A 951 -21.86 -24.98 7.83
CA GLY A 951 -21.59 -23.54 7.90
C GLY A 951 -22.16 -22.76 6.71
N LEU A 952 -23.42 -23.04 6.35
CA LEU A 952 -24.17 -22.29 5.33
C LEU A 952 -24.55 -20.89 5.84
N GLY A 953 -24.61 -19.92 4.93
CA GLY A 953 -25.19 -18.60 5.16
C GLY A 953 -26.71 -18.58 4.92
N THR A 954 -27.27 -17.38 4.80
CA THR A 954 -28.65 -17.19 4.31
C THR A 954 -28.75 -17.54 2.84
N LEU A 955 -29.87 -18.16 2.40
CA LEU A 955 -30.18 -18.33 0.98
C LEU A 955 -30.07 -16.98 0.23
N THR A 956 -29.40 -16.98 -0.92
CA THR A 956 -29.15 -15.79 -1.74
C THR A 956 -29.39 -16.07 -3.23
N GLN A 957 -29.66 -15.00 -3.95
CA GLN A 957 -29.56 -14.91 -5.41
C GLN A 957 -29.02 -13.50 -5.72
N GLU A 958 -27.80 -13.42 -6.26
CA GLU A 958 -27.16 -12.18 -6.73
C GLU A 958 -27.65 -11.81 -8.15
N SER A 959 -27.13 -10.70 -8.70
CA SER A 959 -27.64 -10.11 -9.95
C SER A 959 -26.96 -10.71 -11.19
N GLY A 960 -27.26 -11.99 -11.44
CA GLY A 960 -26.85 -12.75 -12.62
C GLY A 960 -27.36 -14.19 -12.56
N ASP A 961 -27.33 -14.76 -11.37
CA ASP A 961 -27.55 -16.17 -11.06
C ASP A 961 -28.95 -16.65 -11.50
N SER A 962 -28.99 -17.77 -12.22
CA SER A 962 -30.23 -18.35 -12.72
C SER A 962 -31.15 -18.92 -11.63
N THR A 963 -30.60 -19.29 -10.47
CA THR A 963 -31.25 -20.11 -9.44
C THR A 963 -30.66 -19.82 -8.06
N PRO A 964 -31.46 -19.71 -6.99
CA PRO A 964 -30.96 -19.47 -5.62
C PRO A 964 -30.01 -20.55 -5.08
N PHE A 965 -29.08 -20.15 -4.21
CA PHE A 965 -28.15 -21.04 -3.51
C PHE A 965 -27.87 -20.57 -2.06
N PHE A 966 -27.22 -21.42 -1.26
CA PHE A 966 -26.70 -21.07 0.06
C PHE A 966 -25.18 -20.81 -0.01
N PRO A 967 -24.66 -19.65 0.43
CA PRO A 967 -23.23 -19.35 0.42
C PRO A 967 -22.50 -19.97 1.63
N LEU A 968 -21.36 -20.63 1.43
CA LEU A 968 -20.50 -21.03 2.56
C LEU A 968 -19.92 -19.83 3.32
N GLN A 969 -20.00 -19.91 4.65
CA GLN A 969 -19.31 -19.01 5.57
C GLN A 969 -17.78 -19.18 5.49
N ILE A 970 -17.03 -18.14 5.90
CA ILE A 970 -15.57 -18.05 5.71
C ILE A 970 -14.74 -19.17 6.37
N ASN A 971 -15.29 -19.85 7.38
CA ASN A 971 -14.67 -20.97 8.09
C ASN A 971 -15.49 -22.28 7.93
N SER A 972 -16.27 -22.41 6.86
CA SER A 972 -17.09 -23.61 6.62
C SER A 972 -16.20 -24.86 6.44
N PRO A 973 -16.57 -26.02 7.02
CA PRO A 973 -15.88 -27.29 6.80
C PRO A 973 -16.00 -27.84 5.37
N ALA A 974 -16.92 -27.31 4.55
CA ALA A 974 -17.08 -27.68 3.15
C ALA A 974 -16.14 -26.91 2.22
N LEU A 975 -15.45 -25.85 2.68
CA LEU A 975 -14.45 -25.15 1.88
C LEU A 975 -13.27 -26.07 1.55
N GLY A 976 -12.88 -26.13 0.27
CA GLY A 976 -11.75 -26.94 -0.19
C GLY A 976 -11.85 -28.46 0.01
N CYS A 977 -13.05 -29.00 0.27
CA CYS A 977 -13.24 -30.40 0.64
C CYS A 977 -13.86 -31.29 -0.45
N ALA A 978 -14.18 -30.76 -1.62
CA ALA A 978 -14.62 -31.57 -2.76
C ALA A 978 -13.51 -32.54 -3.21
N GLN A 979 -13.91 -33.75 -3.62
CA GLN A 979 -13.01 -34.70 -4.27
C GLN A 979 -12.66 -34.24 -5.68
N SER A 980 -11.48 -34.66 -6.16
CA SER A 980 -10.83 -34.11 -7.35
C SER A 980 -11.76 -34.07 -8.57
N SER A 981 -12.18 -32.86 -8.93
CA SER A 981 -12.89 -32.53 -10.17
C SER A 981 -12.11 -31.46 -10.95
N ALA A 982 -12.46 -31.27 -12.23
CA ALA A 982 -11.92 -30.17 -13.03
C ALA A 982 -12.39 -28.81 -12.50
N THR A 983 -11.81 -27.73 -13.05
CA THR A 983 -11.96 -26.32 -12.62
C THR A 983 -13.38 -25.96 -12.20
N ALA A 984 -13.62 -25.95 -10.89
CA ALA A 984 -14.92 -25.68 -10.30
C ALA A 984 -15.09 -24.19 -9.97
N VAL A 985 -16.34 -23.74 -10.06
CA VAL A 985 -16.80 -22.44 -9.59
C VAL A 985 -17.52 -22.65 -8.27
N ASP A 986 -17.02 -22.07 -7.17
CA ASP A 986 -17.71 -22.16 -5.90
C ASP A 986 -19.08 -21.48 -5.95
N GLN A 987 -19.99 -21.90 -5.08
CA GLN A 987 -21.41 -21.52 -5.11
C GLN A 987 -21.70 -20.01 -5.19
N ARG A 988 -20.75 -19.13 -4.84
CA ARG A 988 -20.87 -17.65 -4.98
C ARG A 988 -20.45 -17.17 -6.38
N GLU A 989 -20.64 -18.03 -7.38
CA GLU A 989 -20.17 -17.91 -8.76
C GLU A 989 -18.69 -17.50 -8.92
N ARG A 990 -17.77 -18.08 -8.12
CA ARG A 990 -16.31 -17.77 -8.19
C ARG A 990 -15.43 -18.95 -8.63
N MET A 991 -14.76 -18.77 -9.77
CA MET A 991 -13.72 -19.68 -10.30
C MET A 991 -12.60 -19.95 -9.28
N ARG A 992 -12.46 -21.21 -8.83
CA ARG A 992 -11.30 -21.68 -8.08
C ARG A 992 -10.31 -22.34 -9.04
N ARG A 993 -9.20 -21.66 -9.33
CA ARG A 993 -8.17 -22.16 -10.29
C ARG A 993 -7.03 -22.95 -9.63
N THR A 994 -7.02 -23.06 -8.30
CA THR A 994 -6.07 -23.82 -7.47
C THR A 994 -6.74 -24.20 -6.14
N VAL A 995 -6.24 -25.27 -5.48
CA VAL A 995 -6.86 -25.99 -4.34
C VAL A 995 -8.08 -26.83 -4.80
N PRO A 996 -8.38 -28.01 -4.19
CA PRO A 996 -9.66 -28.69 -4.37
C PRO A 996 -10.87 -27.76 -4.19
N GLY A 997 -11.98 -28.12 -4.83
CA GLY A 997 -13.22 -27.32 -4.82
C GLY A 997 -13.89 -27.25 -3.45
N ASP A 998 -14.81 -26.31 -3.29
CA ASP A 998 -15.74 -26.32 -2.16
C ASP A 998 -16.81 -27.40 -2.39
N ALA A 999 -17.22 -28.13 -1.35
CA ALA A 999 -18.33 -29.08 -1.42
C ALA A 999 -19.68 -28.34 -1.37
N GLY A 1000 -20.72 -28.95 -1.94
CA GLY A 1000 -22.03 -28.31 -2.17
C GLY A 1000 -22.26 -27.99 -3.65
N ALA A 1001 -23.28 -27.19 -3.95
CA ALA A 1001 -23.60 -26.72 -5.31
C ALA A 1001 -22.48 -25.85 -5.92
N VAL A 1002 -21.60 -26.47 -6.72
CA VAL A 1002 -20.46 -25.79 -7.39
C VAL A 1002 -20.47 -26.09 -8.89
N GLN A 1003 -20.35 -25.08 -9.76
CA GLN A 1003 -20.46 -25.29 -11.19
C GLN A 1003 -19.21 -25.98 -11.78
N HIS A 1004 -19.43 -27.15 -12.39
CA HIS A 1004 -18.51 -27.80 -13.33
C HIS A 1004 -18.53 -27.11 -14.72
N ASP A 1005 -17.44 -27.21 -15.48
CA ASP A 1005 -17.29 -26.68 -16.85
C ASP A 1005 -17.65 -25.18 -17.06
N ALA A 1006 -17.43 -24.35 -16.05
CA ALA A 1006 -17.56 -22.91 -16.23
C ALA A 1006 -16.60 -22.36 -17.30
N ALA A 1007 -17.13 -21.47 -18.14
CA ALA A 1007 -16.40 -20.86 -19.24
C ALA A 1007 -16.82 -19.41 -19.42
N GLU A 1008 -15.89 -18.59 -19.90
CA GLU A 1008 -16.17 -17.32 -20.58
C GLU A 1008 -16.89 -17.65 -21.89
N ARG A 1009 -18.23 -17.77 -21.84
CA ARG A 1009 -19.07 -18.19 -22.97
C ARG A 1009 -20.06 -17.09 -23.36
N VAL A 1010 -20.27 -17.01 -24.67
CA VAL A 1010 -21.37 -16.29 -25.31
C VAL A 1010 -22.22 -17.31 -26.06
N ALA A 1011 -23.51 -17.02 -26.17
CA ALA A 1011 -24.48 -17.78 -26.95
C ALA A 1011 -25.05 -16.89 -28.06
N ILE A 1012 -25.55 -17.52 -29.12
CA ILE A 1012 -26.40 -16.88 -30.11
C ILE A 1012 -27.83 -17.30 -29.80
N THR A 1013 -28.68 -16.33 -29.49
CA THR A 1013 -30.04 -16.55 -28.95
C THR A 1013 -31.13 -16.29 -29.98
N GLU A 1014 -30.93 -15.34 -30.88
CA GLU A 1014 -31.85 -15.04 -31.98
C GLU A 1014 -31.10 -14.70 -33.27
N ILE A 1015 -31.66 -15.12 -34.42
CA ILE A 1015 -31.21 -14.73 -35.76
C ILE A 1015 -32.46 -14.35 -36.56
N GLN A 1016 -32.67 -13.06 -36.84
CA GLN A 1016 -33.73 -12.63 -37.75
C GLN A 1016 -33.20 -12.53 -39.18
N VAL A 1017 -33.74 -13.36 -40.08
CA VAL A 1017 -33.58 -13.24 -41.53
C VAL A 1017 -34.72 -12.42 -42.13
N SER A 1018 -34.43 -11.58 -43.13
CA SER A 1018 -35.38 -10.56 -43.62
C SER A 1018 -36.21 -11.10 -44.79
N VAL A 1019 -37.42 -11.60 -44.52
CA VAL A 1019 -38.22 -12.42 -45.45
C VAL A 1019 -39.26 -11.64 -46.27
N GLY A 1020 -39.03 -10.33 -46.49
CA GLY A 1020 -39.89 -9.55 -47.37
C GLY A 1020 -39.49 -8.10 -47.65
N ALA A 1021 -40.38 -7.42 -48.37
CA ALA A 1021 -40.34 -5.98 -48.62
C ALA A 1021 -41.32 -5.26 -47.68
N GLY A 1022 -40.83 -4.86 -46.51
CA GLY A 1022 -41.62 -4.18 -45.47
C GLY A 1022 -41.21 -4.53 -44.03
N GLU A 1023 -40.39 -5.57 -43.85
CA GLU A 1023 -39.89 -6.03 -42.55
C GLU A 1023 -38.55 -5.35 -42.16
N SER A 1024 -38.13 -5.58 -40.92
CA SER A 1024 -36.88 -5.10 -40.33
C SER A 1024 -35.61 -5.55 -41.07
N ASP A 1025 -34.53 -4.81 -40.85
CA ASP A 1025 -33.18 -5.23 -41.22
C ASP A 1025 -32.78 -6.51 -40.45
N PRO A 1026 -32.09 -7.46 -41.10
CA PRO A 1026 -31.71 -8.74 -40.47
C PRO A 1026 -30.70 -8.54 -39.34
N PHE A 1027 -30.75 -9.40 -38.33
CA PHE A 1027 -29.90 -9.26 -37.14
C PHE A 1027 -29.50 -10.60 -36.50
N ILE A 1028 -28.46 -10.56 -35.67
CA ILE A 1028 -28.00 -11.67 -34.82
C ILE A 1028 -27.87 -11.15 -33.38
N GLU A 1029 -28.57 -11.76 -32.42
CA GLU A 1029 -28.34 -11.52 -30.99
C GLU A 1029 -27.17 -12.36 -30.47
N VAL A 1030 -26.26 -11.70 -29.76
CA VAL A 1030 -25.16 -12.31 -29.03
C VAL A 1030 -25.35 -12.02 -27.54
N TYR A 1031 -25.61 -13.07 -26.77
CA TYR A 1031 -26.02 -13.03 -25.37
C TYR A 1031 -24.99 -13.73 -24.48
N VAL A 1032 -24.61 -13.12 -23.35
CA VAL A 1032 -23.90 -13.85 -22.29
C VAL A 1032 -24.94 -14.56 -21.44
N PRO A 1033 -24.91 -15.91 -21.35
CA PRO A 1033 -25.79 -16.66 -20.45
C PRO A 1033 -25.77 -16.11 -19.02
N ARG A 1034 -26.90 -16.21 -18.33
CA ARG A 1034 -27.03 -15.81 -16.92
C ARG A 1034 -26.03 -16.54 -16.04
N ASP A 1035 -25.85 -17.83 -16.29
CA ASP A 1035 -24.87 -18.71 -15.64
C ASP A 1035 -23.49 -18.69 -16.36
N GLY A 1036 -23.03 -17.49 -16.72
CA GLY A 1036 -21.76 -17.19 -17.39
C GLY A 1036 -20.99 -16.05 -16.70
N PHE A 1037 -19.84 -15.65 -17.24
CA PHE A 1037 -19.03 -14.53 -16.73
C PHE A 1037 -19.06 -13.32 -17.67
N GLU A 1038 -18.67 -12.13 -17.18
CA GLU A 1038 -18.54 -10.92 -18.01
C GLU A 1038 -17.59 -11.18 -19.20
N ALA A 1039 -18.15 -11.28 -20.40
CA ALA A 1039 -17.42 -11.60 -21.62
C ALA A 1039 -16.97 -10.31 -22.32
N ASP A 1040 -15.67 -10.16 -22.52
CA ASP A 1040 -15.08 -9.04 -23.27
C ASP A 1040 -14.86 -9.47 -24.73
N LEU A 1041 -15.81 -9.12 -25.60
CA LEU A 1041 -15.77 -9.48 -27.03
C LEU A 1041 -14.78 -8.61 -27.82
N SER A 1042 -14.09 -7.65 -27.20
CA SER A 1042 -13.24 -6.67 -27.88
C SER A 1042 -12.15 -7.35 -28.72
N GLY A 1043 -12.20 -7.19 -30.05
CA GLY A 1043 -11.25 -7.81 -30.98
C GLY A 1043 -11.59 -9.26 -31.40
N PHE A 1044 -12.78 -9.76 -31.08
CA PHE A 1044 -13.35 -10.94 -31.75
C PHE A 1044 -14.10 -10.53 -33.03
N THR A 1045 -14.25 -11.49 -33.95
CA THR A 1045 -15.00 -11.35 -35.20
C THR A 1045 -16.13 -12.37 -35.23
N LEU A 1046 -17.32 -11.89 -35.59
CA LEU A 1046 -18.50 -12.68 -35.92
C LEU A 1046 -18.41 -13.10 -37.40
N TYR A 1047 -18.42 -14.40 -37.65
CA TYR A 1047 -18.41 -15.02 -38.97
C TYR A 1047 -19.79 -15.61 -39.27
N VAL A 1048 -20.24 -15.48 -40.51
CA VAL A 1048 -21.51 -16.01 -41.04
C VAL A 1048 -21.17 -16.76 -42.32
N ASN A 1049 -21.51 -18.05 -42.40
CA ASN A 1049 -21.10 -18.98 -43.48
C ASN A 1049 -19.58 -18.94 -43.78
N GLY A 1050 -18.76 -18.81 -42.73
CA GLY A 1050 -17.29 -18.68 -42.83
C GLY A 1050 -16.78 -17.30 -43.29
N VAL A 1051 -17.66 -16.37 -43.65
CA VAL A 1051 -17.30 -14.99 -44.04
C VAL A 1051 -17.35 -14.07 -42.82
N ALA A 1052 -16.32 -13.24 -42.62
CA ALA A 1052 -16.31 -12.25 -41.55
C ALA A 1052 -17.41 -11.20 -41.79
N ALA A 1053 -18.39 -11.12 -40.88
CA ALA A 1053 -19.59 -10.28 -41.02
C ALA A 1053 -19.57 -9.04 -40.10
N HIS A 1054 -18.98 -9.14 -38.91
CA HIS A 1054 -18.81 -8.03 -37.98
C HIS A 1054 -17.57 -8.25 -37.10
N THR A 1055 -16.86 -7.19 -36.70
CA THR A 1055 -15.78 -7.27 -35.71
C THR A 1055 -16.11 -6.37 -34.54
N PHE A 1056 -16.14 -6.96 -33.35
CA PHE A 1056 -16.51 -6.27 -32.11
C PHE A 1056 -15.47 -5.19 -31.79
N GLY A 1057 -15.82 -3.97 -32.21
CA GLY A 1057 -14.94 -2.82 -32.37
C GLY A 1057 -15.42 -1.84 -33.46
N GLN A 1058 -16.23 -2.29 -34.43
CA GLN A 1058 -16.73 -1.46 -35.56
C GLN A 1058 -18.14 -1.86 -36.02
N GLY A 1059 -19.13 -0.98 -35.87
CA GLY A 1059 -20.48 -1.13 -36.46
C GLY A 1059 -21.59 -0.48 -35.64
N ASP A 1060 -22.83 -0.61 -36.12
CA ASP A 1060 -24.05 -0.24 -35.39
C ASP A 1060 -24.50 -1.39 -34.47
N LEU A 1061 -25.02 -1.06 -33.28
CA LEU A 1061 -25.31 -2.01 -32.20
C LEU A 1061 -26.57 -1.60 -31.41
N ALA A 1062 -27.26 -2.57 -30.82
CA ALA A 1062 -28.32 -2.35 -29.83
C ALA A 1062 -28.12 -3.24 -28.58
N LEU A 1063 -28.43 -2.71 -27.39
CA LEU A 1063 -28.30 -3.42 -26.11
C LEU A 1063 -29.64 -3.99 -25.66
N THR A 1064 -29.71 -5.29 -25.33
CA THR A 1064 -30.99 -6.01 -25.26
C THR A 1064 -31.78 -5.87 -23.95
N ASN A 1065 -31.32 -5.02 -23.03
CA ASN A 1065 -32.10 -4.59 -21.85
C ASN A 1065 -33.23 -3.61 -22.18
N SER A 1066 -33.47 -3.32 -23.47
CA SER A 1066 -34.52 -2.42 -23.94
C SER A 1066 -35.22 -3.07 -25.12
N VAL A 1067 -36.45 -3.54 -24.90
CA VAL A 1067 -37.33 -4.02 -25.95
C VAL A 1067 -37.44 -2.92 -27.02
N TYR A 1068 -37.14 -3.26 -28.27
CA TYR A 1068 -37.03 -2.33 -29.39
C TYR A 1068 -38.25 -1.39 -29.52
N PRO A 1069 -38.09 -0.12 -29.97
CA PRO A 1069 -36.99 0.34 -30.83
C PRO A 1069 -36.35 1.72 -30.50
N THR A 1070 -35.05 1.88 -30.79
CA THR A 1070 -34.49 3.00 -31.61
C THR A 1070 -32.96 2.88 -31.73
N LEU A 1071 -32.38 3.57 -32.73
CA LEU A 1071 -30.93 3.73 -32.87
C LEU A 1071 -30.32 4.42 -31.64
N VAL A 1072 -29.40 3.75 -30.96
CA VAL A 1072 -28.55 4.38 -29.93
C VAL A 1072 -27.65 5.42 -30.61
N PRO A 1073 -27.63 6.69 -30.18
CA PRO A 1073 -26.72 7.68 -30.76
C PRO A 1073 -25.26 7.25 -30.56
N ALA A 1074 -24.41 7.46 -31.57
CA ALA A 1074 -23.00 7.02 -31.55
C ALA A 1074 -22.10 7.63 -30.44
N ALA A 1075 -22.66 8.48 -29.56
CA ALA A 1075 -22.02 9.00 -28.37
C ALA A 1075 -22.13 8.04 -27.15
N ASP A 1076 -23.13 7.15 -27.13
CA ASP A 1076 -23.42 6.23 -26.01
C ASP A 1076 -22.88 4.80 -26.25
N ILE A 1077 -22.06 4.61 -27.29
CA ILE A 1077 -21.37 3.33 -27.54
C ILE A 1077 -20.30 3.13 -26.44
N PRO A 1078 -20.36 2.04 -25.65
CA PRO A 1078 -19.39 1.82 -24.57
C PRO A 1078 -17.98 1.55 -25.13
N ALA A 1079 -16.97 2.09 -24.45
CA ALA A 1079 -15.56 1.98 -24.86
C ALA A 1079 -14.94 0.57 -24.71
N SER A 1080 -15.73 -0.43 -24.34
CA SER A 1080 -15.34 -1.84 -24.20
C SER A 1080 -16.53 -2.74 -24.50
N TYR A 1081 -16.33 -3.83 -25.25
CA TYR A 1081 -17.39 -4.76 -25.65
C TYR A 1081 -17.65 -5.81 -24.56
N ARG A 1082 -17.88 -5.32 -23.33
CA ARG A 1082 -18.08 -6.13 -22.12
C ARG A 1082 -19.55 -6.38 -21.87
N LEU A 1083 -19.97 -7.60 -22.13
CA LEU A 1083 -21.31 -8.08 -21.83
C LEU A 1083 -21.29 -8.77 -20.46
N ARG A 1084 -22.10 -8.27 -19.52
CA ARG A 1084 -22.31 -8.93 -18.22
C ARG A 1084 -23.23 -10.14 -18.35
N PRO A 1085 -23.23 -11.07 -17.36
CA PRO A 1085 -24.15 -12.19 -17.35
C PRO A 1085 -25.62 -11.75 -17.48
N GLY A 1086 -26.38 -12.49 -18.28
CA GLY A 1086 -27.77 -12.17 -18.60
C GLY A 1086 -27.95 -10.91 -19.45
N ARG A 1087 -26.96 -10.52 -20.24
CA ARG A 1087 -27.01 -9.34 -21.12
C ARG A 1087 -26.57 -9.71 -22.54
N GLY A 1088 -27.25 -9.14 -23.52
CA GLY A 1088 -26.90 -9.29 -24.93
C GLY A 1088 -26.65 -7.98 -25.65
N VAL A 1089 -26.05 -8.12 -26.82
CA VAL A 1089 -25.96 -7.11 -27.86
C VAL A 1089 -26.48 -7.71 -29.17
N VAL A 1090 -27.24 -6.94 -29.92
CA VAL A 1090 -27.64 -7.31 -31.27
C VAL A 1090 -26.75 -6.61 -32.28
N VAL A 1091 -26.22 -7.39 -33.22
CA VAL A 1091 -25.56 -6.93 -34.43
C VAL A 1091 -26.60 -6.87 -35.54
N VAL A 1092 -26.91 -5.65 -36.02
CA VAL A 1092 -27.86 -5.42 -37.12
C VAL A 1092 -27.09 -5.28 -38.42
N PHE A 1093 -27.56 -5.92 -39.49
CA PHE A 1093 -26.91 -5.91 -40.80
C PHE A 1093 -27.77 -5.15 -41.81
N PRO A 1094 -27.21 -4.19 -42.59
CA PRO A 1094 -27.93 -3.56 -43.67
C PRO A 1094 -28.45 -4.59 -44.67
N LYS A 1095 -29.71 -4.46 -45.11
CA LYS A 1095 -30.35 -5.40 -46.05
C LYS A 1095 -29.46 -5.69 -47.29
N GLY A 1096 -28.97 -6.94 -47.40
CA GLY A 1096 -28.08 -7.40 -48.46
C GLY A 1096 -26.57 -7.27 -48.22
N ALA A 1097 -26.14 -6.88 -47.01
CA ALA A 1097 -24.72 -6.81 -46.64
C ALA A 1097 -24.05 -8.20 -46.48
N VAL A 1098 -24.85 -9.23 -46.18
CA VAL A 1098 -24.46 -10.65 -46.21
C VAL A 1098 -25.32 -11.33 -47.26
N ALA A 1099 -24.70 -12.05 -48.20
CA ALA A 1099 -25.36 -12.50 -49.42
C ALA A 1099 -26.34 -13.67 -49.22
N ASP A 1100 -25.98 -14.63 -48.36
CA ASP A 1100 -26.73 -15.87 -48.13
C ASP A 1100 -27.23 -15.93 -46.67
N PHE A 1101 -28.28 -15.15 -46.35
CA PHE A 1101 -29.12 -15.42 -45.16
C PHE A 1101 -30.25 -16.43 -45.47
N ASP A 1102 -30.53 -16.70 -46.74
CA ASP A 1102 -31.37 -17.82 -47.15
C ASP A 1102 -30.64 -19.15 -46.83
N GLY A 1103 -31.30 -20.04 -46.10
CA GLY A 1103 -30.76 -21.34 -45.70
C GLY A 1103 -30.35 -21.47 -44.23
N PHE A 1104 -30.38 -20.39 -43.45
CA PHE A 1104 -30.30 -20.52 -41.99
C PHE A 1104 -31.56 -21.21 -41.42
N SER A 1105 -31.37 -22.31 -40.70
CA SER A 1105 -32.35 -22.71 -39.69
C SER A 1105 -32.40 -21.63 -38.61
N PRO A 1106 -33.58 -21.26 -38.08
CA PRO A 1106 -33.69 -20.37 -36.91
C PRO A 1106 -33.11 -20.97 -35.62
N LEU A 1107 -32.55 -22.19 -35.69
CA LEU A 1107 -31.92 -22.90 -34.59
C LEU A 1107 -30.46 -23.24 -34.92
N ASN A 1108 -29.57 -22.36 -34.49
CA ASN A 1108 -28.18 -22.74 -34.22
C ASN A 1108 -27.64 -21.96 -33.01
N PRO A 1109 -27.94 -22.38 -31.76
CA PRO A 1109 -27.31 -21.86 -30.55
C PRO A 1109 -25.85 -22.33 -30.51
N THR A 1110 -25.03 -21.79 -31.40
CA THR A 1110 -23.66 -22.25 -31.64
C THR A 1110 -22.84 -22.02 -30.37
N PRO A 1111 -22.24 -23.06 -29.76
CA PRO A 1111 -21.34 -22.86 -28.63
C PRO A 1111 -20.13 -22.05 -29.10
N VAL A 1112 -19.88 -20.88 -28.49
CA VAL A 1112 -18.68 -20.11 -28.82
C VAL A 1112 -17.46 -20.85 -28.27
N VAL A 1113 -16.74 -21.50 -29.18
CA VAL A 1113 -15.58 -22.36 -28.88
C VAL A 1113 -14.42 -21.52 -28.34
N ARG A 1114 -13.75 -22.00 -27.29
CA ARG A 1114 -12.57 -21.36 -26.70
C ARG A 1114 -11.50 -21.15 -27.78
N GLY A 1115 -11.02 -19.91 -27.96
CA GLY A 1115 -9.97 -19.53 -28.92
C GLY A 1115 -8.56 -20.01 -28.55
N SER A 1116 -8.41 -21.19 -27.94
CA SER A 1116 -7.17 -21.73 -27.37
C SER A 1116 -6.83 -23.14 -27.90
N GLN A 1117 -7.37 -23.52 -29.06
CA GLN A 1117 -7.25 -24.88 -29.63
C GLN A 1117 -6.90 -24.93 -31.12
N VAL A 1118 -6.77 -23.80 -31.81
CA VAL A 1118 -6.45 -23.78 -33.25
C VAL A 1118 -5.34 -22.76 -33.52
N SER A 1119 -4.16 -23.26 -33.88
CA SER A 1119 -2.94 -22.47 -34.15
C SER A 1119 -2.68 -22.23 -35.65
N ASP A 1120 -3.57 -22.71 -36.52
CA ASP A 1120 -3.42 -22.64 -37.98
C ASP A 1120 -4.76 -22.32 -38.67
N ALA A 1121 -4.72 -21.39 -39.63
CA ALA A 1121 -5.87 -20.99 -40.43
C ALA A 1121 -6.32 -22.08 -41.42
N ALA A 1122 -5.44 -22.98 -41.87
CA ALA A 1122 -5.85 -24.09 -42.73
C ALA A 1122 -6.59 -25.18 -41.94
N ALA A 1123 -6.12 -25.52 -40.73
CA ALA A 1123 -6.87 -26.35 -39.79
C ALA A 1123 -8.24 -25.73 -39.43
N PHE A 1124 -8.31 -24.42 -39.19
CA PHE A 1124 -9.57 -23.70 -38.96
C PHE A 1124 -10.54 -23.82 -40.14
N ALA A 1125 -10.06 -23.66 -41.38
CA ALA A 1125 -10.86 -23.82 -42.59
C ALA A 1125 -11.33 -25.28 -42.80
N GLN A 1126 -10.51 -26.28 -42.45
CA GLN A 1126 -10.93 -27.69 -42.48
C GLN A 1126 -12.01 -27.99 -41.43
N LEU A 1127 -11.91 -27.43 -40.22
CA LEU A 1127 -12.90 -27.60 -39.15
C LEU A 1127 -14.30 -27.11 -39.54
N LEU A 1128 -14.36 -26.06 -40.36
CA LEU A 1128 -15.60 -25.46 -40.86
C LEU A 1128 -16.22 -26.22 -42.06
N SER A 1129 -15.43 -27.03 -42.77
CA SER A 1129 -15.87 -27.68 -44.02
C SER A 1129 -17.04 -28.68 -43.91
N PRO A 1130 -17.31 -29.38 -42.78
CA PRO A 1130 -18.44 -30.32 -42.70
C PRO A 1130 -19.83 -29.67 -42.54
N TYR A 1131 -19.89 -28.40 -42.12
CA TYR A 1131 -21.12 -27.82 -41.56
C TYR A 1131 -22.02 -27.04 -42.54
N GLY A 1132 -21.59 -26.86 -43.80
CA GLY A 1132 -22.42 -26.29 -44.87
C GLY A 1132 -22.81 -24.80 -44.71
N GLN A 1133 -23.83 -24.39 -45.46
CA GLN A 1133 -24.50 -23.09 -45.28
C GLN A 1133 -25.46 -23.16 -44.07
N GLY A 1134 -25.62 -22.04 -43.36
CA GLY A 1134 -26.41 -21.95 -42.12
C GLY A 1134 -25.57 -21.88 -40.84
N THR A 1135 -24.30 -21.44 -40.92
CA THR A 1135 -23.37 -21.40 -39.78
C THR A 1135 -23.06 -19.97 -39.30
N VAL A 1136 -23.02 -19.77 -37.98
CA VAL A 1136 -22.57 -18.50 -37.35
C VAL A 1136 -21.54 -18.83 -36.26
N MET A 1137 -20.43 -18.09 -36.17
CA MET A 1137 -19.39 -18.32 -35.16
C MET A 1137 -18.77 -17.01 -34.68
N ILE A 1138 -18.42 -16.90 -33.40
CA ILE A 1138 -17.56 -15.82 -32.88
C ILE A 1138 -16.16 -16.40 -32.66
N ALA A 1139 -15.14 -15.80 -33.28
CA ALA A 1139 -13.75 -16.23 -33.18
C ALA A 1139 -12.79 -15.03 -33.18
N ARG A 1140 -11.67 -15.14 -32.46
CA ARG A 1140 -10.60 -14.15 -32.47
C ARG A 1140 -9.67 -14.45 -33.65
N SER A 1141 -9.31 -13.44 -34.44
CA SER A 1141 -8.30 -13.61 -35.50
C SER A 1141 -6.95 -13.98 -34.88
N ALA A 1142 -6.32 -15.03 -35.38
CA ALA A 1142 -4.97 -15.43 -34.96
C ALA A 1142 -3.93 -14.32 -35.25
N ALA A 1143 -2.90 -14.26 -34.41
CA ALA A 1143 -1.73 -13.40 -34.52
C ALA A 1143 -0.48 -14.23 -34.17
#